data_AF-A0A218QK06-F1
#
_entry.id   AF-A0A218QK06-F1
#
_cell.length_a   1.000
_cell.length_b   1.000
_cell.length_c   1.000
_cell.angle_alpha   90.00
_cell.angle_beta   90.00
_cell.angle_gamma   90.00
#
_symmetry.space_group_name_H-M   'P 1'
#
loop_
_entity.id
_entity.type
_entity.pdbx_description
1 polymer ?
#
loop_
_entity_poly.entity_id
_entity_poly.type
_entity_poly.pdbx_seq_one_letter_code
_entity_poly.pdbx_strand_id
1 'polypeptide(L)'
;MVSIFTTQQPNNGNATDGVEYELGMKFRSAQNGQIVAIRFWKAPSESGTHVGKIWSTSNTLLASITFANETASGWQQQALSSPLTISANTTYVVSVNTANTYFPITVQGLASSVVNGNVSSVADGSNGVYGNVNAMPTNSYNSSNYFRDIVFTAQVTASITKVSGDNQQGAVGTALPNPLVVQVKNGSGNPQVGVTVNFTVTNGGGTVSPTSAVTDANGKASTVLTLGTTPATNNTVSATAANIGTVIFSALAEPTNPNPIYLENKKPGTTNWKITNQSTSNEIVGYATASSVNKGGSLPIKVSLAQPGQFTIDIYRLGYYQGNGGRLIVSSGSLSGITQPALTLTDSATKLYEATNWSTSYTVAVGNDWTSGLYIAKLTEQATGKQSQVWFVVRDDSRNSDIIFQSSFTTYFAYNNTGGYSIYAYQSVGGQRGYKVSSDRPLSMTTFGWDHYNQMTLWERNMVRWLESQSYDVSYITNIDFQTNSQILQGHKVFLSVGHDEYWSLEQRNAVEQARSSKINLAFFSSNTAYWRVRFENSNGGQANRVMVCYKDTTDPVAPTNKWRSTQNNRPENALLGIMYTGDRDDLYYTWGDPNGSTNSYSGYDFVVANSSDPYYANTNLTNGSKLTQLIAFEWDSIVNNGAAPSGLVILGQSSVSPTNVDEDLPAGTNTQVSHAVRYTAASGAKVFSTGSNQWMWGLDSDRITPPREDNRVKQIAVNVFADMGAKPQTPGAGIIVP
;
A
#
# COMPACT_ATOMS: atom_id res chain seq x y z
N MET A 1 -1.20 -47.59 -19.67
CA MET A 1 -0.53 -47.87 -20.95
C MET A 1 -1.20 -47.06 -22.03
N VAL A 2 -0.42 -46.39 -22.88
CA VAL A 2 -0.94 -45.57 -24.00
C VAL A 2 -0.09 -45.81 -25.25
N SER A 3 -0.72 -45.78 -26.42
CA SER A 3 -0.06 -45.75 -27.73
C SER A 3 -0.25 -44.37 -28.36
N ILE A 4 0.60 -43.94 -29.30
CA ILE A 4 0.45 -42.61 -29.91
C ILE A 4 -0.76 -42.59 -30.85
N PHE A 5 -0.98 -43.67 -31.60
CA PHE A 5 -2.17 -43.81 -32.43
C PHE A 5 -3.26 -44.57 -31.68
N THR A 6 -4.46 -44.01 -31.66
CA THR A 6 -5.64 -44.55 -30.98
C THR A 6 -6.70 -45.01 -31.98
N THR A 7 -7.10 -44.11 -32.88
CA THR A 7 -8.17 -44.34 -33.87
C THR A 7 -7.69 -44.15 -35.31
N GLN A 8 -6.45 -43.73 -35.51
CA GLN A 8 -5.90 -43.45 -36.84
C GLN A 8 -5.80 -44.73 -37.67
N GLN A 9 -6.22 -44.63 -38.94
CA GLN A 9 -6.10 -45.67 -39.95
C GLN A 9 -5.34 -45.11 -41.16
N PRO A 10 -4.63 -45.96 -41.93
CA PRO A 10 -3.95 -45.52 -43.15
C PRO A 10 -4.92 -45.05 -44.22
N ASN A 11 -4.62 -43.93 -44.88
CA ASN A 11 -5.37 -43.48 -46.06
C ASN A 11 -5.18 -44.45 -47.23
N ASN A 12 -3.95 -44.96 -47.40
CA ASN A 12 -3.66 -46.11 -48.24
C ASN A 12 -3.10 -47.23 -47.37
N GLY A 13 -3.89 -48.27 -47.15
CA GLY A 13 -3.52 -49.41 -46.32
C GLY A 13 -2.71 -50.50 -47.02
N ASN A 14 -2.37 -50.37 -48.31
CA ASN A 14 -1.70 -51.42 -49.09
C ASN A 14 -0.85 -50.84 -50.25
N ALA A 15 -0.05 -49.80 -49.98
CA ALA A 15 0.82 -49.19 -50.98
C ALA A 15 2.01 -50.10 -51.34
N THR A 16 2.60 -49.91 -52.52
CA THR A 16 3.86 -50.52 -52.95
C THR A 16 4.54 -49.63 -53.99
N ASP A 17 5.87 -49.58 -53.95
CA ASP A 17 6.74 -49.02 -54.99
C ASP A 17 7.76 -50.07 -55.50
N GLY A 18 7.61 -51.33 -55.07
CA GLY A 18 8.51 -52.43 -55.43
C GLY A 18 9.76 -52.55 -54.55
N VAL A 19 9.87 -51.79 -53.46
CA VAL A 19 11.04 -51.81 -52.56
C VAL A 19 10.63 -52.23 -51.15
N GLU A 20 11.47 -53.06 -50.51
CA GLU A 20 11.34 -53.38 -49.08
C GLU A 20 12.03 -52.32 -48.22
N TYR A 21 11.39 -51.88 -47.15
CA TYR A 21 11.88 -50.81 -46.28
C TYR A 21 11.93 -51.19 -44.80
N GLU A 22 12.85 -50.56 -44.07
CA GLU A 22 12.65 -50.30 -42.64
C GLU A 22 11.85 -49.00 -42.51
N LEU A 23 10.59 -49.07 -42.09
CA LEU A 23 9.74 -47.89 -41.89
C LEU A 23 9.67 -47.53 -40.42
N GLY A 24 9.51 -46.24 -40.08
CA GLY A 24 9.53 -45.78 -38.70
C GLY A 24 8.92 -44.41 -38.42
N MET A 25 8.89 -44.08 -37.13
CA MET A 25 8.37 -42.82 -36.59
C MET A 25 9.29 -42.34 -35.45
N LYS A 26 9.63 -41.05 -35.48
CA LYS A 26 10.23 -40.31 -34.36
C LYS A 26 9.15 -39.97 -33.33
N PHE A 27 9.41 -40.24 -32.06
CA PHE A 27 8.51 -39.95 -30.95
C PHE A 27 9.26 -39.47 -29.70
N ARG A 28 8.52 -38.90 -28.75
CA ARG A 28 9.02 -38.51 -27.41
C ARG A 28 7.93 -38.68 -26.35
N SER A 29 8.34 -38.70 -25.08
CA SER A 29 7.40 -38.61 -23.94
C SER A 29 7.66 -37.36 -23.10
N ALA A 30 6.62 -36.75 -22.54
CA ALA A 30 6.72 -35.64 -21.57
C ALA A 30 7.13 -36.11 -20.16
N GLN A 31 7.15 -37.43 -19.91
CA GLN A 31 7.56 -38.02 -18.62
C GLN A 31 8.56 -39.16 -18.86
N ASN A 32 9.35 -39.47 -17.84
CA ASN A 32 10.11 -40.72 -17.83
C ASN A 32 9.13 -41.89 -17.87
N GLY A 33 9.53 -43.03 -18.43
CA GLY A 33 8.68 -44.21 -18.44
C GLY A 33 9.31 -45.35 -19.21
N GLN A 34 8.48 -46.32 -19.58
CA GLN A 34 8.91 -47.53 -20.26
C GLN A 34 8.10 -47.78 -21.52
N ILE A 35 8.78 -48.22 -22.58
CA ILE A 35 8.15 -48.83 -23.74
C ILE A 35 8.00 -50.32 -23.42
N VAL A 36 6.77 -50.81 -23.47
CA VAL A 36 6.42 -52.19 -23.08
C VAL A 36 6.08 -53.06 -24.30
N ALA A 37 5.72 -52.45 -25.42
CA ALA A 37 5.46 -53.13 -26.68
C ALA A 37 5.73 -52.22 -27.88
N ILE A 38 5.95 -52.84 -29.04
CA ILE A 38 5.92 -52.17 -30.35
C ILE A 38 4.64 -52.60 -31.07
N ARG A 39 4.06 -51.70 -31.84
CA ARG A 39 2.94 -51.99 -32.73
C ARG A 39 3.17 -51.42 -34.13
N PHE A 40 2.61 -52.08 -35.12
CA PHE A 40 2.56 -51.56 -36.47
C PHE A 40 1.26 -51.92 -37.15
N TRP A 41 0.84 -51.13 -38.14
CA TRP A 41 -0.24 -51.51 -39.02
C TRP A 41 0.29 -52.38 -40.14
N LYS A 42 -0.22 -53.61 -40.27
CA LYS A 42 0.11 -54.54 -41.33
C LYS A 42 -0.78 -54.33 -42.53
N ALA A 43 -0.18 -54.08 -43.70
CA ALA A 43 -0.92 -54.01 -44.95
C ALA A 43 -1.40 -55.42 -45.38
N PRO A 44 -2.58 -55.56 -46.02
CA PRO A 44 -3.12 -56.87 -46.43
C PRO A 44 -2.18 -57.73 -47.29
N SER A 45 -1.31 -57.10 -48.08
CA SER A 45 -0.31 -57.79 -48.91
C SER A 45 1.08 -57.84 -48.27
N GLU A 46 1.25 -57.31 -47.05
CA GLU A 46 2.50 -57.40 -46.27
C GLU A 46 2.63 -58.81 -45.70
N SER A 47 3.73 -59.50 -46.03
CA SER A 47 3.96 -60.91 -45.70
C SER A 47 5.42 -61.14 -45.36
N GLY A 48 5.72 -62.19 -44.60
CA GLY A 48 7.06 -62.48 -44.11
C GLY A 48 7.20 -62.20 -42.61
N THR A 49 8.45 -62.04 -42.16
CA THR A 49 8.78 -61.84 -40.74
C THR A 49 9.00 -60.36 -40.44
N HIS A 50 8.19 -59.79 -39.54
CA HIS A 50 8.33 -58.42 -39.09
C HIS A 50 9.13 -58.36 -37.78
N VAL A 51 10.08 -57.44 -37.72
CA VAL A 51 10.95 -57.21 -36.57
C VAL A 51 10.87 -55.73 -36.21
N GLY A 52 10.26 -55.45 -35.06
CA GLY A 52 10.19 -54.10 -34.52
C GLY A 52 11.45 -53.73 -33.76
N LYS A 53 11.90 -52.49 -33.92
CA LYS A 53 13.13 -51.96 -33.34
C LYS A 53 12.89 -50.59 -32.73
N ILE A 54 13.64 -50.27 -31.67
CA ILE A 54 13.66 -48.93 -31.06
C ILE A 54 15.10 -48.44 -31.06
N TRP A 55 15.30 -47.19 -31.49
CA TRP A 55 16.60 -46.58 -31.66
C TRP A 55 16.71 -45.26 -30.89
N SER A 56 17.93 -44.93 -30.46
CA SER A 56 18.30 -43.55 -30.18
C SER A 56 18.47 -42.77 -31.49
N THR A 57 18.37 -41.44 -31.45
CA THR A 57 18.69 -40.59 -32.62
C THR A 57 20.17 -40.64 -33.04
N SER A 58 21.04 -41.20 -32.21
CA SER A 58 22.46 -41.43 -32.50
C SER A 58 22.74 -42.79 -33.18
N ASN A 59 21.72 -43.43 -33.76
CA ASN A 59 21.84 -44.71 -34.46
C ASN A 59 22.28 -45.88 -33.54
N THR A 60 21.81 -45.90 -32.29
CA THR A 60 22.02 -47.02 -31.37
C THR A 60 20.73 -47.84 -31.25
N LEU A 61 20.81 -49.15 -31.50
CA LEU A 61 19.69 -50.07 -31.27
C LEU A 61 19.50 -50.27 -29.77
N LEU A 62 18.31 -49.92 -29.26
CA LEU A 62 17.97 -49.96 -27.83
C LEU A 62 17.12 -51.18 -27.47
N ALA A 63 16.24 -51.62 -28.39
CA ALA A 63 15.43 -52.83 -28.24
C ALA A 63 15.02 -53.38 -29.60
N SER A 64 14.80 -54.69 -29.68
CA SER A 64 14.32 -55.38 -30.88
C SER A 64 13.39 -56.53 -30.49
N ILE A 65 12.33 -56.76 -31.27
CA ILE A 65 11.39 -57.85 -31.06
C ILE A 65 10.81 -58.36 -32.38
N THR A 66 10.78 -59.68 -32.55
CA THR A 66 10.12 -60.33 -33.69
C THR A 66 8.63 -60.49 -33.39
N PHE A 67 7.78 -60.05 -34.33
CA PHE A 67 6.34 -60.24 -34.22
C PHE A 67 5.96 -61.70 -34.49
N ALA A 68 5.03 -62.22 -33.70
CA ALA A 68 4.47 -63.56 -33.86
C ALA A 68 2.93 -63.49 -33.82
N ASN A 69 2.26 -64.51 -34.38
CA ASN A 69 0.80 -64.63 -34.39
C ASN A 69 0.07 -63.42 -34.98
N GLU A 70 0.64 -62.84 -36.04
CA GLU A 70 0.04 -61.69 -36.72
C GLU A 70 -1.27 -62.06 -37.42
N THR A 71 -2.18 -61.10 -37.54
CA THR A 71 -3.38 -61.22 -38.37
C THR A 71 -3.08 -60.93 -39.85
N ALA A 72 -4.08 -61.09 -40.71
CA ALA A 72 -3.95 -60.84 -42.15
C ALA A 72 -3.69 -59.35 -42.47
N SER A 73 -4.24 -58.43 -41.68
CA SER A 73 -4.04 -56.98 -41.80
C SER A 73 -4.46 -56.25 -40.52
N GLY A 74 -4.12 -54.96 -40.44
CA GLY A 74 -4.46 -54.10 -39.30
C GLY A 74 -3.37 -54.03 -38.24
N TRP A 75 -3.68 -53.44 -37.07
CA TRP A 75 -2.72 -53.28 -35.98
C TRP A 75 -2.23 -54.63 -35.43
N GLN A 76 -0.93 -54.84 -35.52
CA GLN A 76 -0.20 -55.90 -34.83
C GLN A 76 0.50 -55.30 -33.61
N GLN A 77 0.62 -56.06 -32.53
CA GLN A 77 1.32 -55.63 -31.32
C GLN A 77 2.12 -56.77 -30.73
N GLN A 78 3.37 -56.49 -30.38
CA GLN A 78 4.27 -57.45 -29.76
C GLN A 78 4.94 -56.82 -28.54
N ALA A 79 4.79 -57.47 -27.37
CA ALA A 79 5.45 -57.06 -26.14
C ALA A 79 6.96 -57.25 -26.25
N LEU A 80 7.73 -56.29 -25.72
CA LEU A 80 9.19 -56.45 -25.59
C LEU A 80 9.50 -57.53 -24.54
N SER A 81 10.56 -58.29 -24.76
CA SER A 81 11.06 -59.27 -23.76
C SER A 81 11.54 -58.61 -22.47
N SER A 82 11.95 -57.34 -22.56
CA SER A 82 12.26 -56.48 -21.42
C SER A 82 11.77 -55.06 -21.74
N PRO A 83 10.93 -54.45 -20.88
CA PRO A 83 10.52 -53.06 -21.06
C PRO A 83 11.73 -52.12 -21.18
N LEU A 84 11.72 -51.24 -22.17
CA LEU A 84 12.80 -50.28 -22.41
C LEU A 84 12.50 -48.97 -21.68
N THR A 85 13.38 -48.56 -20.76
CA THR A 85 13.25 -47.27 -20.06
C THR A 85 13.64 -46.12 -20.99
N ILE A 86 12.81 -45.08 -21.04
CA ILE A 86 13.06 -43.84 -21.79
C ILE A 86 12.96 -42.62 -20.87
N SER A 87 13.78 -41.62 -21.15
CA SER A 87 13.76 -40.33 -20.45
C SER A 87 12.75 -39.36 -21.07
N ALA A 88 12.16 -38.50 -20.24
CA ALA A 88 11.32 -37.40 -20.66
C ALA A 88 12.04 -36.48 -21.67
N ASN A 89 11.26 -35.87 -22.57
CA ASN A 89 11.68 -34.90 -23.57
C ASN A 89 12.84 -35.35 -24.47
N THR A 90 13.09 -36.66 -24.56
CA THR A 90 14.11 -37.26 -25.42
C THR A 90 13.45 -37.89 -26.65
N THR A 91 14.00 -37.64 -27.84
CA THR A 91 13.49 -38.21 -29.09
C THR A 91 14.08 -39.59 -29.35
N TYR A 92 13.22 -40.53 -29.73
CA TYR A 92 13.57 -41.90 -30.13
C TYR A 92 12.91 -42.23 -31.46
N VAL A 93 13.37 -43.30 -32.12
CA VAL A 93 12.75 -43.82 -33.35
C VAL A 93 12.21 -45.22 -33.10
N VAL A 94 10.94 -45.45 -33.42
CA VAL A 94 10.37 -46.81 -33.53
C VAL A 94 10.32 -47.19 -35.00
N SER A 95 10.75 -48.41 -35.34
CA SER A 95 10.70 -48.90 -36.71
C SER A 95 10.25 -50.36 -36.78
N VAL A 96 9.64 -50.74 -37.90
CA VAL A 96 9.32 -52.14 -38.25
C VAL A 96 9.53 -52.30 -39.75
N ASN A 97 10.30 -53.32 -40.17
CA ASN A 97 10.49 -53.66 -41.58
C ASN A 97 9.17 -54.07 -42.23
N THR A 98 9.06 -53.88 -43.55
CA THR A 98 7.86 -54.28 -44.31
C THR A 98 7.83 -55.76 -44.67
N ALA A 99 8.95 -56.47 -44.55
CA ALA A 99 9.13 -57.90 -44.85
C ALA A 99 8.89 -58.30 -46.33
N ASN A 100 8.29 -57.42 -47.12
CA ASN A 100 8.19 -57.41 -48.58
C ASN A 100 8.00 -55.95 -49.08
N THR A 101 7.43 -55.73 -50.27
CA THR A 101 7.32 -54.40 -50.89
C THR A 101 6.06 -53.60 -50.52
N TYR A 102 5.17 -54.12 -49.66
CA TYR A 102 3.89 -53.49 -49.32
C TYR A 102 3.91 -52.80 -47.96
N PHE A 103 3.21 -51.66 -47.83
CA PHE A 103 3.14 -50.92 -46.58
C PHE A 103 1.92 -49.99 -46.47
N PRO A 104 1.50 -49.61 -45.25
CA PRO A 104 0.52 -48.55 -45.03
C PRO A 104 1.16 -47.15 -45.14
N ILE A 105 0.43 -46.19 -45.69
CA ILE A 105 0.89 -44.79 -45.74
C ILE A 105 -0.27 -43.80 -45.65
N THR A 106 -0.05 -42.74 -44.88
CA THR A 106 -0.76 -41.46 -44.98
C THR A 106 0.26 -40.35 -45.22
N VAL A 107 0.32 -39.82 -46.44
CA VAL A 107 1.22 -38.71 -46.78
C VAL A 107 0.87 -37.49 -45.92
N GLN A 108 1.88 -36.77 -45.40
CA GLN A 108 1.73 -35.67 -44.43
C GLN A 108 1.06 -36.06 -43.10
N GLY A 109 0.84 -37.34 -42.82
CA GLY A 109 0.17 -37.80 -41.60
C GLY A 109 0.90 -37.48 -40.29
N LEU A 110 2.17 -37.08 -40.35
CA LEU A 110 3.01 -36.63 -39.22
C LEU A 110 3.55 -35.20 -39.42
N ALA A 111 2.97 -34.41 -40.33
CA ALA A 111 3.31 -32.99 -40.49
C ALA A 111 2.96 -32.18 -39.23
N SER A 112 1.97 -32.63 -38.47
CA SER A 112 1.62 -32.16 -37.13
C SER A 112 1.83 -33.27 -36.11
N SER A 113 2.07 -32.89 -34.85
CA SER A 113 2.27 -33.87 -33.77
C SER A 113 0.95 -34.56 -33.44
N VAL A 114 0.97 -35.88 -33.37
CA VAL A 114 -0.12 -36.71 -32.84
C VAL A 114 0.22 -37.00 -31.38
N VAL A 115 -0.70 -36.65 -30.47
CA VAL A 115 -0.48 -36.71 -29.02
C VAL A 115 -1.52 -37.60 -28.36
N ASN A 116 -1.08 -38.51 -27.50
CA ASN A 116 -1.95 -39.27 -26.61
C ASN A 116 -1.34 -39.38 -25.21
N GLY A 117 -1.95 -38.69 -24.23
CA GLY A 117 -1.40 -38.58 -22.88
C GLY A 117 0.00 -37.99 -22.89
N ASN A 118 0.97 -38.69 -22.30
CA ASN A 118 2.35 -38.24 -22.18
C ASN A 118 3.23 -38.59 -23.40
N VAL A 119 2.73 -39.21 -24.46
CA VAL A 119 3.53 -39.56 -25.65
C VAL A 119 3.05 -38.84 -26.90
N SER A 120 4.00 -38.47 -27.75
CA SER A 120 3.73 -37.72 -28.97
C SER A 120 4.67 -38.11 -30.11
N SER A 121 4.17 -38.12 -31.35
CA SER A 121 5.04 -38.08 -32.53
C SER A 121 5.74 -36.72 -32.64
N VAL A 122 6.93 -36.68 -33.23
CA VAL A 122 7.69 -35.45 -33.45
C VAL A 122 7.25 -34.76 -34.74
N ALA A 123 6.93 -33.47 -34.72
CA ALA A 123 6.63 -32.68 -35.92
C ALA A 123 7.83 -31.79 -36.26
N ASP A 124 8.87 -32.39 -36.83
CA ASP A 124 10.13 -31.71 -37.21
C ASP A 124 10.27 -31.51 -38.72
N GLY A 125 9.18 -31.66 -39.48
CA GLY A 125 9.16 -31.62 -40.95
C GLY A 125 9.84 -32.82 -41.63
N SER A 126 10.42 -33.76 -40.86
CA SER A 126 11.16 -34.92 -41.35
C SER A 126 10.85 -36.20 -40.57
N ASN A 127 9.65 -36.28 -39.98
CA ASN A 127 9.16 -37.51 -39.34
C ASN A 127 8.56 -38.45 -40.41
N GLY A 128 8.15 -39.66 -40.04
CA GLY A 128 7.81 -40.66 -41.06
C GLY A 128 9.06 -41.10 -41.78
N VAL A 129 9.88 -41.87 -41.09
CA VAL A 129 11.22 -42.21 -41.57
C VAL A 129 11.22 -43.56 -42.28
N TYR A 130 12.08 -43.70 -43.29
CA TYR A 130 12.33 -44.95 -43.99
C TYR A 130 13.84 -45.15 -44.24
N GLY A 131 14.23 -46.39 -44.54
CA GLY A 131 15.62 -46.73 -44.84
C GLY A 131 15.79 -48.20 -45.24
N ASN A 132 17.03 -48.63 -45.34
CA ASN A 132 17.37 -50.03 -45.62
C ASN A 132 16.93 -50.92 -44.45
N VAL A 133 16.41 -52.10 -44.79
CA VAL A 133 16.02 -53.13 -43.82
C VAL A 133 17.19 -53.42 -42.86
N ASN A 134 16.90 -53.51 -41.56
CA ASN A 134 17.87 -53.74 -40.48
C ASN A 134 18.85 -52.60 -40.17
N ALA A 135 18.63 -51.39 -40.69
CA ALA A 135 19.33 -50.18 -40.27
C ALA A 135 18.35 -49.14 -39.70
N MET A 136 18.82 -48.20 -38.87
CA MET A 136 17.94 -47.11 -38.39
C MET A 136 17.45 -46.29 -39.60
N PRO A 137 16.12 -46.10 -39.75
CA PRO A 137 15.60 -45.29 -40.84
C PRO A 137 15.86 -43.80 -40.59
N THR A 138 16.48 -43.12 -41.57
CA THR A 138 16.87 -41.70 -41.47
C THR A 138 16.25 -40.81 -42.54
N ASN A 139 15.79 -41.38 -43.66
CA ASN A 139 15.18 -40.62 -44.75
C ASN A 139 13.70 -40.37 -44.45
N SER A 140 13.12 -39.28 -44.94
CA SER A 140 11.68 -39.00 -44.78
C SER A 140 11.05 -38.65 -46.12
N TYR A 141 9.80 -39.03 -46.30
CA TYR A 141 9.00 -38.62 -47.46
C TYR A 141 7.78 -37.84 -46.96
N ASN A 142 7.76 -36.53 -47.17
CA ASN A 142 6.64 -35.64 -46.88
C ASN A 142 5.99 -35.83 -45.50
N SER A 143 6.78 -36.07 -44.45
CA SER A 143 6.26 -36.32 -43.09
C SER A 143 5.17 -37.41 -43.04
N SER A 144 5.33 -38.49 -43.81
CA SER A 144 4.30 -39.54 -43.98
C SER A 144 4.13 -40.39 -42.72
N ASN A 145 2.90 -40.80 -42.40
CA ASN A 145 2.69 -41.79 -41.35
C ASN A 145 2.74 -43.22 -41.93
N TYR A 146 3.74 -44.02 -41.52
CA TYR A 146 3.86 -45.44 -41.84
C TYR A 146 3.28 -46.37 -40.76
N PHE A 147 2.57 -45.78 -39.78
CA PHE A 147 1.85 -46.49 -38.73
C PHE A 147 2.74 -47.44 -37.93
N ARG A 148 3.93 -46.96 -37.56
CA ARG A 148 4.85 -47.61 -36.60
C ARG A 148 4.71 -46.89 -35.27
N ASP A 149 4.48 -47.61 -34.19
CA ASP A 149 4.10 -47.00 -32.91
C ASP A 149 4.57 -47.87 -31.73
N ILE A 150 4.51 -47.29 -30.54
CA ILE A 150 4.91 -47.91 -29.29
C ILE A 150 3.71 -48.05 -28.35
N VAL A 151 3.86 -48.89 -27.34
CA VAL A 151 3.00 -48.87 -26.15
C VAL A 151 3.86 -48.42 -24.98
N PHE A 152 3.46 -47.32 -24.37
CA PHE A 152 4.18 -46.63 -23.30
C PHE A 152 3.46 -46.74 -21.96
N THR A 153 4.24 -46.87 -20.90
CA THR A 153 3.80 -46.74 -19.50
C THR A 153 4.63 -45.64 -18.83
N ALA A 154 3.98 -44.56 -18.41
CA ALA A 154 4.64 -43.49 -17.68
C ALA A 154 5.17 -43.99 -16.33
N GLN A 155 6.37 -43.56 -15.96
CA GLN A 155 6.88 -43.71 -14.60
C GLN A 155 6.17 -42.68 -13.73
N VAL A 156 5.34 -43.17 -12.82
CA VAL A 156 4.60 -42.33 -11.87
C VAL A 156 5.40 -42.30 -10.56
N THR A 157 5.74 -41.10 -10.08
CA THR A 157 6.50 -40.93 -8.83
C THR A 157 5.58 -40.64 -7.64
N ALA A 158 6.06 -40.92 -6.43
CA ALA A 158 5.36 -40.51 -5.22
C ALA A 158 5.17 -38.99 -5.17
N SER A 159 4.14 -38.53 -4.47
CA SER A 159 3.82 -37.11 -4.31
C SER A 159 3.39 -36.78 -2.89
N ILE A 160 3.58 -35.52 -2.50
CA ILE A 160 3.07 -34.91 -1.28
C ILE A 160 2.19 -33.72 -1.66
N THR A 161 0.99 -33.62 -1.08
CA THR A 161 0.03 -32.54 -1.35
C THR A 161 -0.58 -31.99 -0.06
N LYS A 162 -1.07 -30.74 -0.10
CA LYS A 162 -1.82 -30.13 1.01
C LYS A 162 -3.25 -30.67 1.04
N VAL A 163 -3.74 -31.00 2.23
CA VAL A 163 -5.13 -31.45 2.48
C VAL A 163 -5.94 -30.35 3.16
N SER A 164 -5.40 -29.71 4.20
CA SER A 164 -6.08 -28.67 4.97
C SER A 164 -5.10 -27.81 5.78
N GLY A 165 -5.60 -26.72 6.37
CA GLY A 165 -4.85 -25.85 7.29
C GLY A 165 -4.06 -24.72 6.64
N ASP A 166 -4.16 -24.54 5.33
CA ASP A 166 -3.49 -23.44 4.62
C ASP A 166 -4.29 -22.13 4.67
N ASN A 167 -3.61 -21.00 4.48
CA ASN A 167 -4.17 -19.63 4.42
C ASN A 167 -5.01 -19.23 5.65
N GLN A 168 -4.60 -19.71 6.83
CA GLN A 168 -5.26 -19.36 8.09
C GLN A 168 -4.90 -17.95 8.57
N GLN A 169 -5.66 -17.43 9.52
CA GLN A 169 -5.36 -16.17 10.21
C GLN A 169 -5.62 -16.38 11.71
N GLY A 170 -4.86 -15.73 12.58
CA GLY A 170 -5.02 -15.84 14.03
C GLY A 170 -4.23 -14.78 14.77
N ALA A 171 -4.51 -14.60 16.06
CA ALA A 171 -3.77 -13.63 16.87
C ALA A 171 -2.28 -14.02 16.99
N VAL A 172 -1.40 -13.03 17.02
CA VAL A 172 0.04 -13.22 17.30
C VAL A 172 0.25 -14.12 18.51
N GLY A 173 1.22 -15.04 18.42
CA GLY A 173 1.57 -15.96 19.51
C GLY A 173 0.56 -17.08 19.79
N THR A 174 -0.54 -17.20 19.03
CA THR A 174 -1.57 -18.22 19.29
C THR A 174 -1.46 -19.42 18.33
N ALA A 175 -1.85 -20.59 18.83
CA ALA A 175 -2.00 -21.80 18.04
C ALA A 175 -3.21 -21.67 17.11
N LEU A 176 -3.02 -21.98 15.82
CA LEU A 176 -4.08 -21.96 14.85
C LEU A 176 -5.06 -23.11 15.07
N PRO A 177 -6.38 -22.88 14.88
CA PRO A 177 -7.39 -23.88 15.19
C PRO A 177 -7.39 -25.07 14.24
N ASN A 178 -7.00 -24.89 12.97
CA ASN A 178 -6.93 -26.00 12.02
C ASN A 178 -5.48 -26.50 11.86
N PRO A 179 -5.23 -27.81 11.99
CA PRO A 179 -3.90 -28.35 11.75
C PRO A 179 -3.52 -28.26 10.26
N LEU A 180 -2.22 -28.08 10.01
CA LEU A 180 -1.62 -28.23 8.69
C LEU A 180 -1.57 -29.71 8.35
N VAL A 181 -2.29 -30.14 7.33
CA VAL A 181 -2.37 -31.56 6.96
C VAL A 181 -1.86 -31.76 5.55
N VAL A 182 -0.96 -32.72 5.38
CA VAL A 182 -0.50 -33.19 4.06
C VAL A 182 -0.95 -34.62 3.80
N GLN A 183 -0.94 -35.03 2.53
CA GLN A 183 -1.12 -36.42 2.13
C GLN A 183 0.04 -36.85 1.24
N VAL A 184 0.59 -38.03 1.51
CA VAL A 184 1.60 -38.70 0.68
C VAL A 184 0.97 -39.87 -0.07
N LYS A 185 1.20 -39.93 -1.38
CA LYS A 185 0.77 -41.02 -2.27
C LYS A 185 1.94 -41.56 -3.05
N ASN A 186 1.94 -42.86 -3.36
CA ASN A 186 2.91 -43.42 -4.30
C ASN A 186 2.56 -43.05 -5.74
N GLY A 187 3.38 -43.51 -6.68
CA GLY A 187 3.13 -43.34 -8.11
C GLY A 187 1.77 -43.84 -8.58
N SER A 188 1.26 -44.93 -8.01
CA SER A 188 -0.06 -45.47 -8.37
C SER A 188 -1.23 -44.66 -7.79
N GLY A 189 -0.97 -43.57 -7.07
CA GLY A 189 -1.99 -42.76 -6.41
C GLY A 189 -2.49 -43.33 -5.08
N ASN A 190 -1.91 -44.43 -4.61
CA ASN A 190 -2.29 -45.07 -3.36
C ASN A 190 -1.65 -44.35 -2.17
N PRO A 191 -2.41 -44.09 -1.08
CA PRO A 191 -1.85 -43.48 0.13
C PRO A 191 -0.66 -44.27 0.69
N GLN A 192 0.35 -43.58 1.18
CA GLN A 192 1.55 -44.20 1.76
C GLN A 192 1.54 -44.03 3.27
N VAL A 193 1.42 -45.15 3.99
CA VAL A 193 1.56 -45.22 5.46
C VAL A 193 3.04 -45.28 5.85
N GLY A 194 3.40 -44.73 7.01
CA GLY A 194 4.76 -44.86 7.55
C GLY A 194 5.79 -43.87 7.00
N VAL A 195 5.39 -42.92 6.16
CA VAL A 195 6.29 -41.88 5.62
C VAL A 195 6.45 -40.77 6.64
N THR A 196 7.69 -40.42 6.97
CA THR A 196 7.99 -39.28 7.85
C THR A 196 7.88 -37.96 7.08
N VAL A 197 7.08 -37.03 7.60
CA VAL A 197 6.96 -35.65 7.12
C VAL A 197 7.53 -34.72 8.18
N ASN A 198 8.52 -33.92 7.79
CA ASN A 198 9.11 -32.88 8.64
C ASN A 198 8.44 -31.53 8.37
N PHE A 199 8.08 -30.82 9.43
CA PHE A 199 7.49 -29.48 9.39
C PHE A 199 8.49 -28.47 9.92
N THR A 200 8.75 -27.41 9.16
CA THR A 200 9.72 -26.38 9.54
C THR A 200 9.13 -25.00 9.26
N VAL A 201 9.14 -24.14 10.28
CA VAL A 201 8.79 -22.72 10.12
C VAL A 201 9.89 -22.05 9.32
N THR A 202 9.54 -21.47 8.17
CA THR A 202 10.48 -20.81 7.26
C THR A 202 10.36 -19.29 7.30
N ASN A 203 9.25 -18.75 7.82
CA ASN A 203 9.06 -17.32 8.05
C ASN A 203 8.07 -17.06 9.21
N GLY A 204 8.13 -15.85 9.77
CA GLY A 204 7.15 -15.34 10.73
C GLY A 204 7.44 -15.59 12.20
N GLY A 205 8.47 -16.40 12.53
CA GLY A 205 8.96 -16.59 13.90
C GLY A 205 8.06 -17.44 14.80
N GLY A 206 7.10 -18.15 14.23
CA GLY A 206 6.23 -19.10 14.95
C GLY A 206 6.91 -20.44 15.29
N THR A 207 6.10 -21.41 15.75
CA THR A 207 6.53 -22.78 16.04
C THR A 207 5.51 -23.79 15.52
N VAL A 208 5.94 -25.03 15.29
CA VAL A 208 5.05 -26.14 14.90
C VAL A 208 5.16 -27.28 15.90
N SER A 209 4.04 -27.91 16.24
CA SER A 209 3.99 -29.07 17.13
C SER A 209 3.00 -30.12 16.63
N PRO A 210 3.45 -31.36 16.35
CA PRO A 210 4.85 -31.81 16.37
C PRO A 210 5.69 -31.25 15.19
N THR A 211 7.02 -31.21 15.31
CA THR A 211 7.94 -30.81 14.21
C THR A 211 8.12 -31.90 13.15
N SER A 212 7.69 -33.12 13.43
CA SER A 212 7.62 -34.22 12.47
C SER A 212 6.44 -35.14 12.79
N ALA A 213 5.80 -35.70 11.76
CA ALA A 213 4.76 -36.71 11.94
C ALA A 213 4.88 -37.81 10.89
N VAL A 214 4.43 -39.01 11.22
CA VAL A 214 4.40 -40.17 10.32
C VAL A 214 3.02 -40.28 9.70
N THR A 215 2.95 -40.60 8.41
CA THR A 215 1.66 -40.73 7.70
C THR A 215 0.84 -41.93 8.17
N ASP A 216 -0.46 -41.72 8.36
CA ASP A 216 -1.44 -42.73 8.76
C ASP A 216 -1.85 -43.69 7.60
N ALA A 217 -2.86 -44.55 7.84
CA ALA A 217 -3.39 -45.47 6.83
C ALA A 217 -3.98 -44.76 5.58
N ASN A 218 -4.37 -43.49 5.72
CA ASN A 218 -4.84 -42.63 4.64
C ASN A 218 -3.70 -41.80 4.03
N GLY A 219 -2.45 -42.08 4.40
CA GLY A 219 -1.26 -41.37 3.94
C GLY A 219 -1.15 -39.95 4.47
N LYS A 220 -1.84 -39.60 5.58
CA LYS A 220 -1.89 -38.22 6.10
C LYS A 220 -0.98 -38.02 7.30
N ALA A 221 -0.31 -36.88 7.34
CA ALA A 221 0.47 -36.41 8.48
C ALA A 221 0.09 -34.96 8.79
N SER A 222 0.12 -34.56 10.05
CA SER A 222 -0.34 -33.24 10.49
C SER A 222 0.53 -32.59 11.56
N THR A 223 0.51 -31.27 11.61
CA THR A 223 1.07 -30.45 12.68
C THR A 223 0.15 -29.26 12.99
N VAL A 224 0.31 -28.64 14.16
CA VAL A 224 -0.33 -27.37 14.49
C VAL A 224 0.71 -26.25 14.47
N LEU A 225 0.39 -25.14 13.79
CA LEU A 225 1.21 -23.93 13.77
C LEU A 225 0.77 -22.97 14.88
N THR A 226 1.70 -22.58 15.73
CA THR A 226 1.60 -21.39 16.61
C THR A 226 2.25 -20.22 15.90
N LEU A 227 1.49 -19.15 15.66
CA LEU A 227 1.96 -17.95 14.97
C LEU A 227 3.06 -17.24 15.77
N GLY A 228 3.98 -16.57 15.09
CA GLY A 228 4.95 -15.70 15.74
C GLY A 228 4.32 -14.46 16.39
N THR A 229 5.15 -13.69 17.08
CA THR A 229 4.72 -12.54 17.88
C THR A 229 4.67 -11.22 17.10
N THR A 230 5.15 -11.21 15.85
CA THR A 230 5.12 -10.01 15.01
C THR A 230 3.79 -9.94 14.24
N PRO A 231 2.95 -8.92 14.50
CA PRO A 231 1.66 -8.76 13.82
C PRO A 231 1.81 -8.45 12.32
N ALA A 232 0.72 -8.65 11.57
CA ALA A 232 0.62 -8.53 10.11
C ALA A 232 1.71 -9.28 9.32
N THR A 233 2.33 -10.30 9.92
CA THR A 233 3.40 -11.07 9.31
C THR A 233 2.88 -12.40 8.80
N ASN A 234 3.18 -12.72 7.54
CA ASN A 234 2.93 -14.03 6.98
C ASN A 234 3.89 -15.06 7.60
N ASN A 235 3.32 -16.04 8.30
CA ASN A 235 4.01 -17.21 8.80
C ASN A 235 3.98 -18.28 7.72
N THR A 236 5.12 -18.88 7.40
CA THR A 236 5.20 -19.96 6.40
C THR A 236 5.82 -21.22 7.01
N VAL A 237 5.28 -22.37 6.64
CA VAL A 237 5.75 -23.68 7.10
C VAL A 237 5.97 -24.58 5.90
N SER A 238 7.19 -25.11 5.75
CA SER A 238 7.47 -26.18 4.79
C SER A 238 7.14 -27.54 5.41
N ALA A 239 6.41 -28.38 4.68
CA ALA A 239 6.18 -29.78 5.00
C ALA A 239 6.90 -30.65 3.96
N THR A 240 7.91 -31.41 4.39
CA THR A 240 8.83 -32.14 3.52
C THR A 240 8.80 -33.63 3.81
N ALA A 241 8.54 -34.43 2.77
CA ALA A 241 8.75 -35.89 2.77
C ALA A 241 10.01 -36.22 1.98
N ALA A 242 10.99 -36.86 2.62
CA ALA A 242 12.29 -37.15 2.02
C ALA A 242 12.15 -37.97 0.73
N ASN A 243 12.87 -37.56 -0.32
CA ASN A 243 12.84 -38.18 -1.66
C ASN A 243 11.47 -38.17 -2.36
N ILE A 244 10.48 -37.42 -1.85
CA ILE A 244 9.14 -37.30 -2.43
C ILE A 244 8.87 -35.84 -2.83
N GLY A 245 9.02 -34.88 -1.91
CA GLY A 245 8.79 -33.47 -2.22
C GLY A 245 8.52 -32.59 -0.99
N THR A 246 8.18 -31.34 -1.25
CA THR A 246 7.85 -30.33 -0.22
C THR A 246 6.63 -29.52 -0.65
N VAL A 247 5.76 -29.18 0.31
CA VAL A 247 4.69 -28.18 0.14
C VAL A 247 4.82 -27.07 1.19
N ILE A 248 4.33 -25.87 0.88
CA ILE A 248 4.39 -24.71 1.78
C ILE A 248 2.97 -24.32 2.21
N PHE A 249 2.76 -24.22 3.52
CA PHE A 249 1.60 -23.60 4.13
C PHE A 249 1.89 -22.15 4.50
N SER A 250 0.87 -21.30 4.49
CA SER A 250 0.92 -19.92 4.94
C SER A 250 -0.19 -19.60 5.94
N ALA A 251 0.07 -18.67 6.85
CA ALA A 251 -0.92 -18.11 7.75
C ALA A 251 -0.56 -16.67 8.15
N LEU A 252 -1.55 -15.82 8.38
CA LEU A 252 -1.34 -14.42 8.78
C LEU A 252 -1.47 -14.26 10.30
N ALA A 253 -0.47 -13.64 10.93
CA ALA A 253 -0.56 -13.23 12.32
C ALA A 253 -1.23 -11.85 12.45
N GLU A 254 -2.25 -11.76 13.29
CA GLU A 254 -3.10 -10.59 13.51
C GLU A 254 -2.80 -9.97 14.89
N PRO A 255 -2.88 -8.64 15.07
CA PRO A 255 -2.85 -8.04 16.40
C PRO A 255 -3.95 -8.62 17.30
N THR A 256 -3.66 -8.85 18.59
CA THR A 256 -4.64 -9.42 19.53
C THR A 256 -5.88 -8.54 19.72
N ASN A 257 -5.72 -7.21 19.65
CA ASN A 257 -6.79 -6.22 19.72
C ASN A 257 -6.62 -5.21 18.57
N PRO A 258 -7.04 -5.54 17.34
CA PRO A 258 -6.79 -4.68 16.19
C PRO A 258 -7.49 -3.33 16.37
N ASN A 259 -6.75 -2.24 16.20
CA ASN A 259 -7.32 -0.90 16.26
C ASN A 259 -8.07 -0.55 14.96
N PRO A 260 -8.90 0.51 14.94
CA PRO A 260 -9.68 0.88 13.76
C PRO A 260 -8.83 1.15 12.52
N ILE A 261 -7.62 1.68 12.68
CA ILE A 261 -6.71 1.99 11.56
C ILE A 261 -6.17 0.70 10.93
N TYR A 262 -5.81 -0.28 11.74
CA TYR A 262 -5.43 -1.60 11.26
C TYR A 262 -6.53 -2.23 10.38
N LEU A 263 -7.78 -2.19 10.85
CA LEU A 263 -8.92 -2.70 10.10
C LEU A 263 -9.19 -1.88 8.83
N GLU A 264 -9.03 -0.56 8.90
CA GLU A 264 -9.18 0.33 7.75
C GLU A 264 -8.14 0.06 6.66
N ASN A 265 -6.89 -0.25 7.05
CA ASN A 265 -5.80 -0.58 6.13
C ASN A 265 -5.99 -1.89 5.37
N LYS A 266 -6.93 -2.75 5.78
CA LYS A 266 -7.31 -3.95 5.01
C LYS A 266 -8.23 -3.62 3.83
N LYS A 267 -8.84 -2.42 3.81
CA LYS A 267 -9.73 -1.98 2.74
C LYS A 267 -8.91 -1.45 1.56
N PRO A 268 -9.39 -1.64 0.31
CA PRO A 268 -8.68 -1.18 -0.87
C PRO A 268 -8.67 0.36 -0.96
N GLY A 269 -7.55 0.90 -1.38
CA GLY A 269 -7.38 2.32 -1.70
C GLY A 269 -7.75 2.71 -3.14
N THR A 270 -7.74 4.02 -3.38
CA THR A 270 -7.85 4.63 -4.72
C THR A 270 -7.13 5.97 -4.75
N THR A 271 -6.69 6.40 -5.93
CA THR A 271 -6.16 7.75 -6.17
C THR A 271 -7.22 8.73 -6.67
N ASN A 272 -8.48 8.32 -6.83
CA ASN A 272 -9.53 9.14 -7.44
C ASN A 272 -9.93 10.39 -6.63
N TRP A 273 -9.52 10.45 -5.37
CA TRP A 273 -9.63 11.65 -4.53
C TRP A 273 -8.78 12.82 -5.06
N LYS A 274 -7.73 12.54 -5.84
CA LYS A 274 -6.87 13.56 -6.48
C LYS A 274 -7.67 14.40 -7.47
N ILE A 275 -7.36 15.69 -7.57
CA ILE A 275 -8.00 16.58 -8.55
C ILE A 275 -7.18 16.57 -9.83
N THR A 276 -7.85 16.31 -10.96
CA THR A 276 -7.23 16.18 -12.28
C THR A 276 -7.64 17.29 -13.24
N ASN A 277 -8.74 17.99 -12.97
CA ASN A 277 -9.23 19.11 -13.78
C ASN A 277 -9.82 20.19 -12.87
N GLN A 278 -8.97 21.05 -12.32
CA GLN A 278 -9.39 21.99 -11.28
C GLN A 278 -10.32 23.09 -11.79
N SER A 279 -11.27 23.50 -10.96
CA SER A 279 -11.91 24.81 -11.05
C SER A 279 -10.87 25.92 -10.87
N THR A 280 -10.89 26.91 -11.75
CA THR A 280 -9.96 28.06 -11.71
C THR A 280 -10.69 29.39 -11.68
N SER A 281 -11.98 29.38 -12.04
CA SER A 281 -12.82 30.55 -12.23
C SER A 281 -14.20 30.36 -11.61
N ASN A 282 -14.26 29.62 -10.50
CA ASN A 282 -15.49 29.27 -9.77
C ASN A 282 -16.51 28.43 -10.57
N GLU A 283 -16.06 27.63 -11.54
CA GLU A 283 -16.90 26.67 -12.28
C GLU A 283 -17.70 25.77 -11.30
N ILE A 284 -17.03 25.27 -10.26
CA ILE A 284 -17.67 24.58 -9.14
C ILE A 284 -16.90 24.85 -7.85
N VAL A 285 -17.60 25.31 -6.81
CA VAL A 285 -17.02 25.63 -5.51
C VAL A 285 -17.93 25.17 -4.38
N GLY A 286 -17.40 24.93 -3.19
CA GLY A 286 -18.24 24.59 -2.05
C GLY A 286 -17.57 24.72 -0.69
N TYR A 287 -18.37 24.61 0.35
CA TYR A 287 -17.89 24.54 1.74
C TYR A 287 -18.85 23.70 2.60
N ALA A 288 -18.33 23.20 3.72
CA ALA A 288 -19.11 22.49 4.73
C ALA A 288 -19.52 23.44 5.86
N THR A 289 -20.69 23.22 6.44
CA THR A 289 -21.21 24.07 7.54
C THR A 289 -20.51 23.83 8.88
N ALA A 290 -19.57 22.89 8.94
CA ALA A 290 -18.66 22.65 10.06
C ALA A 290 -17.32 22.11 9.52
N SER A 291 -16.22 22.31 10.24
CA SER A 291 -14.91 21.72 9.92
C SER A 291 -14.80 20.25 10.28
N SER A 292 -15.69 19.77 11.16
CA SER A 292 -15.73 18.39 11.61
C SER A 292 -17.16 17.90 11.84
N VAL A 293 -17.32 16.58 11.92
CA VAL A 293 -18.56 15.91 12.28
C VAL A 293 -18.23 14.60 13.01
N ASN A 294 -18.96 14.28 14.09
CA ASN A 294 -18.77 13.00 14.78
C ASN A 294 -19.42 11.85 13.99
N LYS A 295 -18.96 10.62 14.20
CA LYS A 295 -19.65 9.42 13.69
C LYS A 295 -21.12 9.42 14.09
N GLY A 296 -21.99 8.97 13.18
CA GLY A 296 -23.45 9.04 13.34
C GLY A 296 -24.04 10.44 13.12
N GLY A 297 -23.21 11.46 12.91
CA GLY A 297 -23.63 12.84 12.66
C GLY A 297 -24.01 13.13 11.21
N SER A 298 -24.35 14.38 10.95
CA SER A 298 -24.69 14.88 9.61
C SER A 298 -23.94 16.17 9.31
N LEU A 299 -23.39 16.27 8.09
CA LEU A 299 -22.61 17.42 7.65
C LEU A 299 -23.19 18.01 6.35
N PRO A 300 -23.92 19.14 6.45
CA PRO A 300 -24.35 19.89 5.27
C PRO A 300 -23.16 20.45 4.47
N ILE A 301 -23.21 20.25 3.16
CA ILE A 301 -22.31 20.81 2.16
C ILE A 301 -23.11 21.73 1.24
N LYS A 302 -22.58 22.93 1.03
CA LYS A 302 -23.14 23.93 0.11
C LYS A 302 -22.24 24.04 -1.11
N VAL A 303 -22.83 23.95 -2.29
CA VAL A 303 -22.14 23.98 -3.58
C VAL A 303 -22.76 25.06 -4.45
N SER A 304 -21.90 25.80 -5.15
CA SER A 304 -22.29 26.74 -6.19
C SER A 304 -21.63 26.35 -7.51
N LEU A 305 -22.40 26.41 -8.59
CA LEU A 305 -21.91 26.30 -9.96
C LEU A 305 -21.85 27.68 -10.62
N ALA A 306 -20.92 27.87 -11.55
CA ALA A 306 -20.89 29.07 -12.38
C ALA A 306 -22.17 29.21 -13.23
N GLN A 307 -22.75 28.08 -13.66
CA GLN A 307 -24.03 28.00 -14.34
C GLN A 307 -24.84 26.82 -13.77
N PRO A 308 -26.18 26.92 -13.64
CA PRO A 308 -27.01 25.80 -13.19
C PRO A 308 -26.80 24.55 -14.05
N GLY A 309 -26.71 23.39 -13.43
CA GLY A 309 -26.29 22.16 -14.10
C GLY A 309 -26.30 20.94 -13.20
N GLN A 310 -25.55 19.90 -13.59
CA GLN A 310 -25.38 18.67 -12.83
C GLN A 310 -23.95 18.56 -12.28
N PHE A 311 -23.82 18.05 -11.07
CA PHE A 311 -22.53 17.78 -10.43
C PHE A 311 -22.59 16.50 -9.61
N THR A 312 -21.45 16.07 -9.09
CA THR A 312 -21.33 14.93 -8.16
C THR A 312 -20.50 15.34 -6.94
N ILE A 313 -20.75 14.68 -5.81
CA ILE A 313 -19.93 14.73 -4.62
C ILE A 313 -19.47 13.32 -4.28
N ASP A 314 -18.17 13.08 -4.36
CA ASP A 314 -17.54 11.85 -3.90
C ASP A 314 -16.80 12.11 -2.59
N ILE A 315 -17.19 11.39 -1.54
CA ILE A 315 -16.56 11.48 -0.22
C ILE A 315 -15.44 10.46 -0.13
N TYR A 316 -14.23 10.93 0.13
CA TYR A 316 -13.05 10.11 0.37
C TYR A 316 -12.54 10.30 1.79
N ARG A 317 -12.17 9.19 2.45
CA ARG A 317 -11.29 9.24 3.62
C ARG A 317 -9.85 9.22 3.13
N LEU A 318 -9.01 10.11 3.64
CA LEU A 318 -7.58 10.12 3.37
C LEU A 318 -6.83 9.25 4.39
N GLY A 319 -5.73 8.66 3.95
CA GLY A 319 -4.95 7.72 4.77
C GLY A 319 -3.83 7.05 3.98
N TYR A 320 -3.33 5.92 4.49
CA TYR A 320 -2.29 5.12 3.85
C TYR A 320 -2.79 4.38 2.60
N TYR A 321 -3.74 3.45 2.78
CA TYR A 321 -4.37 2.62 1.74
C TYR A 321 -3.40 2.05 0.70
N GLN A 322 -2.37 1.33 1.17
CA GLN A 322 -1.33 0.72 0.33
C GLN A 322 -0.61 1.74 -0.59
N GLY A 323 -0.50 2.98 -0.12
CA GLY A 323 0.13 4.08 -0.84
C GLY A 323 -0.80 4.92 -1.72
N ASN A 324 -2.05 4.49 -1.94
CA ASN A 324 -3.01 5.18 -2.81
C ASN A 324 -3.54 6.49 -2.22
N GLY A 325 -3.45 6.66 -0.90
CA GLY A 325 -3.70 7.94 -0.26
C GLY A 325 -5.13 8.24 0.16
N GLY A 326 -6.11 7.47 -0.33
CA GLY A 326 -7.50 7.61 0.08
C GLY A 326 -8.36 6.41 -0.30
N ARG A 327 -9.58 6.38 0.24
CA ARG A 327 -10.61 5.38 -0.07
C ARG A 327 -11.93 6.08 -0.31
N LEU A 328 -12.63 5.70 -1.38
CA LEU A 328 -14.00 6.16 -1.61
C LEU A 328 -14.92 5.59 -0.52
N ILE A 329 -15.67 6.47 0.12
CA ILE A 329 -16.60 6.14 1.20
C ILE A 329 -18.02 6.09 0.67
N VAL A 330 -18.44 7.15 -0.02
CA VAL A 330 -19.77 7.28 -0.60
C VAL A 330 -19.72 8.24 -1.78
N SER A 331 -20.55 7.99 -2.79
CA SER A 331 -20.83 8.92 -3.89
C SER A 331 -22.27 9.39 -3.79
N SER A 332 -22.51 10.68 -4.02
CA SER A 332 -23.86 11.24 -4.03
C SER A 332 -24.69 10.80 -5.25
N GLY A 333 -24.04 10.27 -6.30
CA GLY A 333 -24.62 10.26 -7.64
C GLY A 333 -24.79 11.68 -8.20
N SER A 334 -25.55 11.81 -9.29
CA SER A 334 -25.82 13.11 -9.94
C SER A 334 -26.73 13.98 -9.08
N LEU A 335 -26.33 15.22 -8.85
CA LEU A 335 -27.09 16.24 -8.14
C LEU A 335 -27.33 17.45 -9.05
N SER A 336 -28.53 18.04 -8.98
CA SER A 336 -28.81 19.32 -9.61
C SER A 336 -28.22 20.47 -8.78
N GLY A 337 -27.37 21.28 -9.42
CA GLY A 337 -26.73 22.45 -8.84
C GLY A 337 -27.28 23.76 -9.38
N ILE A 338 -27.18 24.80 -8.56
CA ILE A 338 -27.55 26.17 -8.90
C ILE A 338 -26.34 27.09 -8.77
N THR A 339 -26.45 28.29 -9.32
CA THR A 339 -25.57 29.41 -8.95
C THR A 339 -26.09 30.01 -7.65
N GLN A 340 -25.31 29.89 -6.58
CA GLN A 340 -25.63 30.47 -5.28
C GLN A 340 -25.44 32.00 -5.32
N PRO A 341 -26.04 32.76 -4.37
CA PRO A 341 -25.78 34.19 -4.25
C PRO A 341 -24.28 34.52 -4.13
N ALA A 342 -23.87 35.71 -4.57
CA ALA A 342 -22.50 36.17 -4.35
C ALA A 342 -22.17 36.28 -2.84
N LEU A 343 -20.88 36.18 -2.50
CA LEU A 343 -20.41 36.41 -1.13
C LEU A 343 -20.82 37.80 -0.67
N THR A 344 -21.36 37.89 0.54
CA THR A 344 -21.81 39.13 1.14
C THR A 344 -20.69 39.75 1.96
N LEU A 345 -20.34 41.02 1.71
CA LEU A 345 -19.52 41.81 2.62
C LEU A 345 -20.37 42.18 3.84
N THR A 346 -20.26 41.42 4.91
CA THR A 346 -21.10 41.60 6.12
C THR A 346 -20.56 42.70 7.04
N ASP A 347 -19.25 42.96 7.01
CA ASP A 347 -18.62 44.08 7.73
C ASP A 347 -17.47 44.68 6.92
N SER A 348 -17.65 45.91 6.45
CA SER A 348 -16.67 46.63 5.64
C SER A 348 -15.46 47.12 6.44
N ALA A 349 -15.58 47.34 7.76
CA ALA A 349 -14.46 47.76 8.59
C ALA A 349 -13.46 46.61 8.75
N THR A 350 -13.97 45.40 8.97
CA THR A 350 -13.15 44.19 9.17
C THR A 350 -12.87 43.39 7.90
N LYS A 351 -13.49 43.78 6.78
CA LYS A 351 -13.43 43.09 5.47
C LYS A 351 -13.97 41.66 5.53
N LEU A 352 -15.01 41.46 6.34
CA LEU A 352 -15.63 40.15 6.55
C LEU A 352 -16.55 39.81 5.38
N TYR A 353 -16.24 38.73 4.67
CA TYR A 353 -17.09 38.14 3.62
C TYR A 353 -17.66 36.80 4.05
N GLU A 354 -18.95 36.59 3.78
CA GLU A 354 -19.68 35.38 4.19
C GLU A 354 -20.66 34.90 3.11
N ALA A 355 -20.91 33.59 3.10
CA ALA A 355 -21.85 32.89 2.23
C ALA A 355 -23.00 32.25 3.03
N THR A 356 -23.40 32.85 4.16
CA THR A 356 -24.39 32.28 5.09
C THR A 356 -25.76 32.07 4.44
N ASN A 357 -26.08 32.87 3.40
CA ASN A 357 -27.30 32.81 2.61
C ASN A 357 -27.34 31.68 1.56
N TRP A 358 -26.26 30.92 1.37
CA TRP A 358 -26.27 29.77 0.45
C TRP A 358 -27.21 28.67 0.98
N SER A 359 -27.92 28.01 0.08
CA SER A 359 -28.71 26.82 0.41
C SER A 359 -27.83 25.56 0.51
N THR A 360 -28.25 24.60 1.33
CA THR A 360 -27.59 23.28 1.40
C THR A 360 -27.84 22.52 0.10
N SER A 361 -26.77 22.00 -0.50
CA SER A 361 -26.84 21.21 -1.73
C SER A 361 -26.87 19.71 -1.46
N TYR A 362 -26.19 19.26 -0.40
CA TYR A 362 -26.10 17.86 -0.01
C TYR A 362 -25.82 17.76 1.48
N THR A 363 -26.32 16.72 2.15
CA THR A 363 -25.99 16.43 3.55
C THR A 363 -25.30 15.08 3.62
N VAL A 364 -24.05 15.06 4.07
CA VAL A 364 -23.31 13.83 4.31
C VAL A 364 -23.84 13.18 5.59
N ALA A 365 -24.46 12.01 5.48
CA ALA A 365 -24.81 11.17 6.62
C ALA A 365 -23.60 10.30 7.00
N VAL A 366 -22.95 10.62 8.12
CA VAL A 366 -21.75 9.91 8.57
C VAL A 366 -22.16 8.64 9.30
N GLY A 367 -21.81 7.49 8.76
CA GLY A 367 -22.11 6.20 9.38
C GLY A 367 -21.37 5.99 10.71
N ASN A 368 -21.94 5.17 11.60
CA ASN A 368 -21.26 4.77 12.85
C ASN A 368 -20.02 3.91 12.60
N ASP A 369 -19.93 3.29 11.42
CA ASP A 369 -18.84 2.43 10.95
C ASP A 369 -17.71 3.20 10.24
N TRP A 370 -17.88 4.51 10.02
CA TRP A 370 -16.83 5.34 9.42
C TRP A 370 -15.63 5.41 10.35
N THR A 371 -14.42 5.24 9.82
CA THR A 371 -13.18 5.34 10.60
C THR A 371 -12.81 6.82 10.78
N SER A 372 -12.52 7.29 11.99
CA SER A 372 -12.07 8.67 12.20
C SER A 372 -10.87 9.00 11.30
N GLY A 373 -10.81 10.21 10.75
CA GLY A 373 -9.86 10.55 9.70
C GLY A 373 -10.00 11.96 9.17
N LEU A 374 -9.05 12.32 8.30
CA LEU A 374 -9.19 13.46 7.39
C LEU A 374 -10.04 13.02 6.19
N TYR A 375 -11.01 13.85 5.81
CA TYR A 375 -11.95 13.57 4.72
C TYR A 375 -11.98 14.70 3.70
N ILE A 376 -12.25 14.31 2.46
CA ILE A 376 -12.46 15.22 1.33
C ILE A 376 -13.79 14.88 0.67
N ALA A 377 -14.60 15.90 0.42
CA ALA A 377 -15.68 15.85 -0.54
C ALA A 377 -15.17 16.43 -1.87
N LYS A 378 -14.91 15.55 -2.85
CA LYS A 378 -14.51 15.95 -4.21
C LYS A 378 -15.76 16.31 -4.99
N LEU A 379 -15.83 17.56 -5.43
CA LEU A 379 -16.91 18.10 -6.24
C LEU A 379 -16.50 17.97 -7.71
N THR A 380 -17.38 17.46 -8.57
CA THR A 380 -17.14 17.41 -10.02
C THR A 380 -18.35 17.92 -10.79
N GLU A 381 -18.20 19.03 -11.52
CA GLU A 381 -19.19 19.54 -12.46
C GLU A 381 -19.23 18.63 -13.69
N GLN A 382 -20.41 18.12 -14.07
CA GLN A 382 -20.50 17.13 -15.14
C GLN A 382 -20.32 17.74 -16.55
N ALA A 383 -20.69 19.00 -16.74
CA ALA A 383 -20.65 19.64 -18.06
C ALA A 383 -19.22 19.81 -18.59
N THR A 384 -18.28 20.18 -17.72
CA THR A 384 -16.88 20.48 -18.08
C THR A 384 -15.88 19.49 -17.49
N GLY A 385 -16.32 18.67 -16.53
CA GLY A 385 -15.44 17.83 -15.72
C GLY A 385 -14.59 18.62 -14.71
N LYS A 386 -14.87 19.92 -14.50
CA LYS A 386 -14.16 20.76 -13.53
C LYS A 386 -14.40 20.30 -12.10
N GLN A 387 -13.38 20.42 -11.27
CA GLN A 387 -13.32 19.81 -9.95
C GLN A 387 -12.83 20.77 -8.89
N SER A 388 -13.41 20.69 -7.70
CA SER A 388 -12.93 21.34 -6.48
C SER A 388 -13.13 20.42 -5.28
N GLN A 389 -12.74 20.86 -4.09
CA GLN A 389 -12.83 20.03 -2.89
C GLN A 389 -13.34 20.81 -1.67
N VAL A 390 -13.97 20.08 -0.75
CA VAL A 390 -14.27 20.54 0.61
C VAL A 390 -13.58 19.60 1.58
N TRP A 391 -12.80 20.14 2.52
CA TRP A 391 -12.13 19.36 3.55
C TRP A 391 -12.93 19.37 4.85
N PHE A 392 -12.95 18.24 5.54
CA PHE A 392 -13.53 18.11 6.88
C PHE A 392 -12.91 16.92 7.62
N VAL A 393 -13.14 16.85 8.93
CA VAL A 393 -12.70 15.74 9.78
C VAL A 393 -13.90 14.92 10.26
N VAL A 394 -13.76 13.60 10.26
CA VAL A 394 -14.70 12.70 10.95
C VAL A 394 -14.11 12.31 12.29
N ARG A 395 -14.79 12.66 13.37
CA ARG A 395 -14.36 12.43 14.76
C ARG A 395 -14.82 11.07 15.28
N ASP A 396 -14.25 10.65 16.41
CA ASP A 396 -14.70 9.49 17.19
C ASP A 396 -14.74 9.85 18.68
N ASP A 397 -15.72 10.65 19.07
CA ASP A 397 -15.78 11.23 20.43
C ASP A 397 -15.95 10.19 21.54
N SER A 398 -16.38 8.97 21.18
CA SER A 398 -16.64 7.89 22.13
C SER A 398 -15.40 7.08 22.50
N ARG A 399 -14.28 7.29 21.80
CA ARG A 399 -13.12 6.41 21.84
C ARG A 399 -11.85 7.16 22.23
N ASN A 400 -11.16 6.61 23.22
CA ASN A 400 -9.82 7.04 23.61
C ASN A 400 -8.79 6.27 22.78
N SER A 401 -8.30 6.89 21.71
CA SER A 401 -7.15 6.42 20.94
C SER A 401 -5.84 6.71 21.67
N ASP A 402 -4.75 6.03 21.31
CA ASP A 402 -3.42 6.38 21.84
C ASP A 402 -3.01 7.79 21.40
N ILE A 403 -3.26 8.16 20.13
CA ILE A 403 -2.89 9.46 19.55
C ILE A 403 -4.15 10.21 19.10
N ILE A 404 -4.36 11.42 19.61
CA ILE A 404 -5.32 12.36 19.04
C ILE A 404 -4.59 13.35 18.11
N PHE A 405 -4.84 13.22 16.82
CA PHE A 405 -4.33 14.08 15.78
C PHE A 405 -5.25 15.30 15.62
N GLN A 406 -4.70 16.51 15.72
CA GLN A 406 -5.46 17.72 15.44
C GLN A 406 -5.12 18.24 14.03
N SER A 407 -6.14 18.59 13.24
CA SER A 407 -6.00 19.27 11.95
C SER A 407 -6.19 20.78 12.10
N SER A 408 -5.25 21.54 11.53
CA SER A 408 -4.99 22.96 11.81
C SER A 408 -5.92 23.93 11.06
N PHE A 409 -7.24 23.72 11.15
CA PHE A 409 -8.24 24.48 10.39
C PHE A 409 -8.22 26.00 10.61
N THR A 410 -7.84 26.47 11.81
CA THR A 410 -7.64 27.91 12.06
C THR A 410 -6.59 28.52 11.13
N THR A 411 -5.46 27.85 10.90
CA THR A 411 -4.45 28.27 9.92
C THR A 411 -5.06 28.30 8.51
N TYR A 412 -5.86 27.29 8.17
CA TYR A 412 -6.47 27.22 6.84
C TYR A 412 -7.39 28.43 6.59
N PHE A 413 -8.09 28.89 7.63
CA PHE A 413 -8.95 30.07 7.54
C PHE A 413 -8.15 31.37 7.50
N ALA A 414 -7.03 31.49 8.24
CA ALA A 414 -6.19 32.68 8.23
C ALA A 414 -5.66 33.02 6.83
N TYR A 415 -5.29 31.97 6.09
CA TYR A 415 -4.76 32.06 4.72
C TYR A 415 -5.84 32.01 3.63
N ASN A 416 -7.12 31.82 3.97
CA ASN A 416 -8.19 31.79 2.99
C ASN A 416 -8.54 33.20 2.49
N ASN A 417 -8.28 33.47 1.22
CA ASN A 417 -8.57 34.76 0.57
C ASN A 417 -9.84 34.76 -0.31
N THR A 418 -10.68 33.73 -0.23
CA THR A 418 -11.99 33.68 -0.93
C THR A 418 -12.84 34.93 -0.64
N GLY A 419 -13.22 35.68 -1.68
CA GLY A 419 -13.90 36.98 -1.52
C GLY A 419 -12.94 38.18 -1.47
N GLY A 420 -11.65 37.95 -1.68
CA GLY A 420 -10.62 38.98 -1.87
C GLY A 420 -9.81 39.32 -0.62
N TYR A 421 -10.13 38.76 0.54
CA TYR A 421 -9.49 39.11 1.81
C TYR A 421 -9.18 37.89 2.68
N SER A 422 -7.93 37.84 3.14
CA SER A 422 -7.43 36.96 4.19
C SER A 422 -6.83 37.81 5.33
N ILE A 423 -6.29 37.19 6.38
CA ILE A 423 -5.58 37.93 7.44
C ILE A 423 -4.22 38.49 6.94
N TYR A 424 -3.78 38.11 5.73
CA TYR A 424 -2.54 38.59 5.13
C TYR A 424 -2.77 39.61 4.00
N ALA A 425 -1.98 40.67 4.00
CA ALA A 425 -2.06 41.76 3.02
C ALA A 425 -1.65 41.33 1.60
N TYR A 426 -0.56 40.56 1.46
CA TYR A 426 0.05 40.23 0.17
C TYR A 426 -0.90 39.47 -0.79
N GLN A 427 -1.87 38.75 -0.25
CA GLN A 427 -2.86 37.96 -1.00
C GLN A 427 -4.29 38.50 -0.86
N SER A 428 -4.42 39.75 -0.40
CA SER A 428 -5.70 40.46 -0.27
C SER A 428 -5.76 41.65 -1.23
N VAL A 429 -6.97 42.01 -1.63
CA VAL A 429 -7.23 43.09 -2.59
C VAL A 429 -6.62 44.41 -2.08
N GLY A 430 -5.86 45.07 -2.96
CA GLY A 430 -5.23 46.36 -2.67
C GLY A 430 -4.15 46.33 -1.58
N GLY A 431 -3.62 45.14 -1.24
CA GLY A 431 -2.66 45.00 -0.14
C GLY A 431 -3.28 45.27 1.23
N GLN A 432 -4.61 45.21 1.35
CA GLN A 432 -5.34 45.46 2.58
C GLN A 432 -5.83 44.14 3.16
N ARG A 433 -5.30 43.71 4.30
CA ARG A 433 -5.77 42.50 4.97
C ARG A 433 -7.17 42.68 5.57
N GLY A 434 -7.87 41.57 5.74
CA GLY A 434 -9.00 41.48 6.65
C GLY A 434 -8.55 41.36 8.11
N TYR A 435 -9.44 41.76 9.00
CA TYR A 435 -9.29 41.55 10.45
C TYR A 435 -10.13 40.36 10.93
N LYS A 436 -11.10 39.94 10.11
CA LYS A 436 -11.98 38.81 10.34
C LYS A 436 -12.08 37.94 9.09
N VAL A 437 -12.10 36.63 9.27
CA VAL A 437 -12.30 35.64 8.21
C VAL A 437 -13.35 34.62 8.61
N SER A 438 -14.29 34.34 7.72
CA SER A 438 -15.36 33.35 7.96
C SER A 438 -14.98 31.98 7.41
N SER A 439 -15.48 30.95 8.09
CA SER A 439 -15.53 29.55 7.65
C SER A 439 -16.82 29.22 6.88
N ASP A 440 -17.80 30.14 6.84
CA ASP A 440 -19.00 30.06 6.00
C ASP A 440 -18.72 30.56 4.57
N ARG A 441 -17.63 30.07 3.96
CA ARG A 441 -17.24 30.34 2.57
C ARG A 441 -16.26 29.27 2.08
N PRO A 442 -16.14 29.02 0.76
CA PRO A 442 -15.15 28.10 0.20
C PRO A 442 -13.71 28.42 0.63
N LEU A 443 -12.88 27.39 0.78
CA LEU A 443 -11.44 27.53 0.96
C LEU A 443 -10.79 27.74 -0.40
N SER A 444 -10.09 28.85 -0.61
CA SER A 444 -9.45 29.16 -1.90
C SER A 444 -8.43 28.10 -2.32
N MET A 445 -7.67 27.57 -1.37
CA MET A 445 -6.67 26.50 -1.57
C MET A 445 -7.25 25.18 -2.10
N THR A 446 -8.54 24.91 -1.86
CA THR A 446 -9.20 23.69 -2.35
C THR A 446 -10.04 23.94 -3.60
N THR A 447 -10.17 25.21 -3.98
CA THR A 447 -11.11 25.67 -5.00
C THR A 447 -10.39 26.12 -6.26
N PHE A 448 -9.46 27.08 -6.16
CA PHE A 448 -8.84 27.72 -7.33
C PHE A 448 -7.34 28.05 -7.18
N GLY A 449 -6.73 27.90 -6.00
CA GLY A 449 -5.28 28.14 -5.80
C GLY A 449 -4.50 26.84 -5.63
N TRP A 450 -3.83 26.35 -6.66
CA TRP A 450 -2.87 25.24 -6.52
C TRP A 450 -1.52 25.70 -6.02
N ASP A 451 -1.09 26.82 -6.57
CA ASP A 451 0.24 27.35 -6.42
C ASP A 451 0.46 27.92 -4.99
N HIS A 452 -0.56 27.90 -4.14
CA HIS A 452 -0.59 28.66 -2.91
C HIS A 452 -1.37 27.87 -1.83
N TYR A 453 -0.63 27.38 -0.82
CA TYR A 453 -1.13 26.94 0.50
C TYR A 453 -2.08 25.74 0.55
N ASN A 454 -1.68 24.59 -0.01
CA ASN A 454 -2.37 23.31 0.20
C ASN A 454 -2.07 22.71 1.59
N GLN A 455 -2.53 23.37 2.65
CA GLN A 455 -2.04 23.13 4.02
C GLN A 455 -2.26 21.69 4.52
N MET A 456 -3.47 21.12 4.37
CA MET A 456 -3.77 19.76 4.86
C MET A 456 -3.05 18.68 4.04
N THR A 457 -3.05 18.78 2.71
CA THR A 457 -2.48 17.71 1.88
C THR A 457 -0.97 17.84 1.62
N LEU A 458 -0.35 18.96 2.05
CA LEU A 458 1.09 19.18 2.06
C LEU A 458 1.73 18.86 3.41
N TRP A 459 1.16 19.35 4.53
CA TRP A 459 1.83 19.30 5.82
C TRP A 459 1.40 18.14 6.70
N GLU A 460 0.08 17.89 6.77
CA GLU A 460 -0.47 16.89 7.68
C GLU A 460 -0.43 15.49 7.06
N ARG A 461 -0.56 15.43 5.73
CA ARG A 461 -0.74 14.19 4.97
C ARG A 461 0.37 13.15 5.16
N ASN A 462 1.64 13.54 5.10
CA ASN A 462 2.74 12.57 5.20
C ASN A 462 2.78 11.92 6.59
N MET A 463 2.50 12.69 7.65
CA MET A 463 2.33 12.12 9.00
C MET A 463 1.14 11.17 9.07
N VAL A 464 -0.02 11.56 8.52
CA VAL A 464 -1.22 10.69 8.48
C VAL A 464 -0.94 9.37 7.75
N ARG A 465 -0.37 9.43 6.54
CA ARG A 465 0.01 8.24 5.77
C ARG A 465 0.96 7.35 6.55
N TRP A 466 1.97 7.95 7.19
CA TRP A 466 2.95 7.18 7.94
C TRP A 466 2.35 6.53 9.18
N LEU A 467 1.67 7.29 10.05
CA LEU A 467 1.00 6.76 11.24
C LEU A 467 0.07 5.61 10.88
N GLU A 468 -0.73 5.78 9.82
CA GLU A 468 -1.65 4.76 9.37
C GLU A 468 -0.92 3.56 8.75
N SER A 469 0.16 3.74 7.98
CA SER A 469 0.93 2.61 7.43
C SER A 469 1.46 1.65 8.50
N GLN A 470 1.70 2.18 9.71
CA GLN A 470 2.19 1.45 10.86
C GLN A 470 1.06 0.95 11.78
N SER A 471 -0.20 1.24 11.41
CA SER A 471 -1.39 0.98 12.21
C SER A 471 -1.27 1.52 13.64
N TYR A 472 -0.82 2.78 13.79
CA TYR A 472 -0.96 3.48 15.07
C TYR A 472 -2.43 3.64 15.43
N ASP A 473 -2.73 3.57 16.71
CA ASP A 473 -4.07 3.83 17.19
C ASP A 473 -4.34 5.34 17.26
N VAL A 474 -4.85 5.91 16.17
CA VAL A 474 -5.09 7.36 16.01
C VAL A 474 -6.58 7.70 15.80
N SER A 475 -7.02 8.81 16.39
CA SER A 475 -8.28 9.49 16.05
C SER A 475 -8.00 10.96 15.69
N TYR A 476 -8.94 11.59 14.98
CA TYR A 476 -8.74 12.89 14.37
C TYR A 476 -9.80 13.88 14.82
N ILE A 477 -9.36 15.11 15.09
CA ILE A 477 -10.19 16.28 15.37
C ILE A 477 -9.66 17.49 14.60
N THR A 478 -10.39 18.60 14.62
CA THR A 478 -9.89 19.92 14.22
C THR A 478 -9.61 20.76 15.46
N ASN A 479 -8.77 21.78 15.33
CA ASN A 479 -8.53 22.67 16.46
C ASN A 479 -9.77 23.44 16.98
N ILE A 480 -10.81 23.56 16.16
CA ILE A 480 -12.09 24.16 16.57
C ILE A 480 -12.86 23.24 17.53
N ASP A 481 -12.66 21.92 17.44
CA ASP A 481 -13.39 20.97 18.28
C ASP A 481 -12.97 21.12 19.75
N PHE A 482 -11.67 21.17 20.02
CA PHE A 482 -11.16 21.33 21.39
C PHE A 482 -11.21 22.78 21.91
N GLN A 483 -11.44 23.76 21.03
CA GLN A 483 -11.85 25.10 21.46
C GLN A 483 -13.20 25.06 22.18
N THR A 484 -14.16 24.32 21.63
CA THR A 484 -15.53 24.26 22.16
C THR A 484 -15.68 23.21 23.26
N ASN A 485 -14.90 22.14 23.21
CA ASN A 485 -14.92 21.05 24.17
C ASN A 485 -13.49 20.58 24.50
N SER A 486 -12.85 21.18 25.51
CA SER A 486 -11.49 20.80 25.92
C SER A 486 -11.38 19.36 26.44
N GLN A 487 -12.50 18.73 26.86
CA GLN A 487 -12.50 17.36 27.38
C GLN A 487 -12.20 16.33 26.30
N ILE A 488 -12.36 16.67 25.01
CA ILE A 488 -12.01 15.78 23.90
C ILE A 488 -10.51 15.42 23.85
N LEU A 489 -9.65 16.18 24.53
CA LEU A 489 -8.22 15.88 24.64
C LEU A 489 -7.90 14.87 25.75
N GLN A 490 -8.85 14.55 26.63
CA GLN A 490 -8.63 13.68 27.77
C GLN A 490 -8.73 12.20 27.38
N GLY A 491 -8.05 11.33 28.13
CA GLY A 491 -8.11 9.88 27.91
C GLY A 491 -7.18 9.35 26.81
N HIS A 492 -6.65 10.23 25.97
CA HIS A 492 -5.59 9.91 25.00
C HIS A 492 -4.21 9.85 25.67
N LYS A 493 -3.21 9.29 24.98
CA LYS A 493 -1.82 9.31 25.48
C LYS A 493 -1.03 10.49 24.91
N VAL A 494 -1.32 10.88 23.67
CA VAL A 494 -0.60 11.92 22.92
C VAL A 494 -1.56 12.86 22.21
N PHE A 495 -1.40 14.16 22.44
CA PHE A 495 -1.89 15.21 21.55
C PHE A 495 -0.82 15.48 20.47
N LEU A 496 -1.22 15.42 19.21
CA LEU A 496 -0.32 15.56 18.07
C LEU A 496 -0.73 16.77 17.21
N SER A 497 0.20 17.72 17.07
CA SER A 497 0.14 18.86 16.14
C SER A 497 1.25 18.71 15.10
N VAL A 498 0.92 18.97 13.83
CA VAL A 498 1.76 18.61 12.68
C VAL A 498 1.74 19.74 11.66
N GLY A 499 2.90 20.03 11.08
CA GLY A 499 2.95 20.93 9.95
C GLY A 499 3.00 22.38 10.37
N HIS A 500 1.92 23.13 10.11
CA HIS A 500 1.84 24.57 10.31
C HIS A 500 0.58 24.97 11.08
N ASP A 501 0.71 24.98 12.40
CA ASP A 501 -0.39 25.18 13.35
C ASP A 501 -0.29 26.54 14.06
N GLU A 502 -0.35 27.62 13.26
CA GLU A 502 0.06 28.98 13.64
C GLU A 502 -0.96 29.75 14.48
N TYR A 503 -2.26 29.56 14.25
CA TYR A 503 -3.33 30.40 14.80
C TYR A 503 -4.10 29.71 15.91
N TRP A 504 -3.91 30.12 17.15
CA TRP A 504 -4.53 29.49 18.32
C TRP A 504 -5.40 30.47 19.10
N SER A 505 -6.61 30.07 19.47
CA SER A 505 -7.45 30.81 20.41
C SER A 505 -6.97 30.64 21.86
N LEU A 506 -7.45 31.51 22.75
CA LEU A 506 -7.14 31.40 24.17
C LEU A 506 -7.63 30.07 24.74
N GLU A 507 -8.83 29.66 24.34
CA GLU A 507 -9.48 28.41 24.71
C GLU A 507 -8.66 27.22 24.24
N GLN A 508 -8.17 27.24 22.99
CA GLN A 508 -7.29 26.20 22.44
C GLN A 508 -5.99 26.08 23.24
N ARG A 509 -5.30 27.20 23.49
CA ARG A 509 -4.05 27.20 24.26
C ARG A 509 -4.27 26.66 25.68
N ASN A 510 -5.35 27.08 26.34
CA ASN A 510 -5.70 26.60 27.67
C ASN A 510 -6.02 25.10 27.68
N ALA A 511 -6.75 24.59 26.68
CA ALA A 511 -7.09 23.18 26.58
C ALA A 511 -5.84 22.29 26.45
N VAL A 512 -4.88 22.68 25.62
CA VAL A 512 -3.62 21.92 25.42
C VAL A 512 -2.73 21.98 26.68
N GLU A 513 -2.61 23.13 27.32
CA GLU A 513 -1.87 23.25 28.58
C GLU A 513 -2.53 22.47 29.72
N GLN A 514 -3.87 22.43 29.77
CA GLN A 514 -4.63 21.59 30.69
C GLN A 514 -4.41 20.11 30.41
N ALA A 515 -4.44 19.67 29.15
CA ALA A 515 -4.14 18.29 28.76
C ALA A 515 -2.73 17.88 29.23
N ARG A 516 -1.70 18.71 29.00
CA ARG A 516 -0.35 18.51 29.54
C ARG A 516 -0.35 18.38 31.06
N SER A 517 -1.09 19.25 31.74
CA SER A 517 -1.20 19.23 33.21
C SER A 517 -1.90 17.96 33.72
N SER A 518 -2.82 17.39 32.91
CA SER A 518 -3.49 16.12 33.12
C SER A 518 -2.72 14.89 32.60
N LYS A 519 -1.40 15.01 32.39
CA LYS A 519 -0.48 13.93 31.97
C LYS A 519 -0.65 13.44 30.52
N ILE A 520 -1.36 14.18 29.68
CA ILE A 520 -1.38 13.93 28.23
C ILE A 520 -0.05 14.44 27.65
N ASN A 521 0.66 13.60 26.88
CA ASN A 521 1.91 14.00 26.24
C ASN A 521 1.62 14.90 25.03
N LEU A 522 2.54 15.81 24.70
CA LEU A 522 2.41 16.71 23.56
C LEU A 522 3.52 16.46 22.54
N ALA A 523 3.15 16.23 21.29
CA ALA A 523 4.09 16.09 20.19
C ALA A 523 3.81 17.15 19.13
N PHE A 524 4.79 17.99 18.87
CA PHE A 524 4.76 19.06 17.87
C PHE A 524 5.74 18.72 16.74
N PHE A 525 5.23 18.10 15.68
CA PHE A 525 5.96 17.88 14.44
C PHE A 525 5.74 19.08 13.51
N SER A 526 6.07 20.27 14.02
CA SER A 526 5.68 21.58 13.50
C SER A 526 6.72 22.65 13.87
N SER A 527 6.58 23.81 13.26
CA SER A 527 7.19 25.10 13.64
C SER A 527 6.17 26.20 13.45
N ASN A 528 6.49 27.39 13.97
CA ASN A 528 5.57 28.53 13.98
C ASN A 528 4.22 28.17 14.60
N THR A 529 4.26 27.28 15.58
CA THR A 529 3.07 26.77 16.25
C THR A 529 2.62 27.75 17.32
N ALA A 530 1.32 28.03 17.38
CA ALA A 530 0.73 28.94 18.35
C ALA A 530 1.41 30.32 18.36
N TYR A 531 1.72 30.87 17.18
CA TYR A 531 2.37 32.17 17.03
C TYR A 531 1.38 33.32 17.17
N TRP A 532 0.22 33.24 16.50
CA TRP A 532 -0.86 34.22 16.62
C TRP A 532 -1.95 33.79 17.59
N ARG A 533 -2.34 34.69 18.49
CA ARG A 533 -3.59 34.55 19.24
C ARG A 533 -4.78 34.98 18.38
N VAL A 534 -5.81 34.15 18.33
CA VAL A 534 -7.10 34.48 17.69
C VAL A 534 -8.26 34.42 18.68
N ARG A 535 -9.42 34.90 18.24
CA ARG A 535 -10.70 34.69 18.92
C ARG A 535 -11.77 34.34 17.90
N PHE A 536 -12.88 33.81 18.39
CA PHE A 536 -13.99 33.39 17.54
C PHE A 536 -15.29 34.13 17.88
N GLU A 537 -16.03 34.44 16.83
CA GLU A 537 -17.37 35.05 16.90
C GLU A 537 -18.38 34.18 16.14
N ASN A 538 -19.67 34.48 16.35
CA ASN A 538 -20.74 33.91 15.54
C ASN A 538 -20.69 34.50 14.12
N SER A 539 -21.07 33.72 13.11
CA SER A 539 -21.32 34.28 11.78
C SER A 539 -22.58 35.15 11.76
N ASN A 540 -22.76 35.93 10.69
CA ASN A 540 -23.98 36.72 10.48
C ASN A 540 -25.26 35.85 10.43
N GLY A 541 -25.13 34.54 10.17
CA GLY A 541 -26.23 33.57 10.24
C GLY A 541 -26.53 33.04 11.65
N GLY A 542 -25.78 33.46 12.67
CA GLY A 542 -25.95 33.08 14.07
C GLY A 542 -25.20 31.80 14.50
N GLN A 543 -24.47 31.15 13.61
CA GLN A 543 -23.73 29.93 13.94
C GLN A 543 -22.47 30.26 14.73
N ALA A 544 -22.26 29.56 15.86
CA ALA A 544 -21.15 29.81 16.75
C ALA A 544 -19.79 29.40 16.15
N ASN A 545 -18.74 30.14 16.51
CA ASN A 545 -17.35 29.87 16.14
C ASN A 545 -17.08 29.78 14.63
N ARG A 546 -17.83 30.55 13.83
CA ARG A 546 -17.68 30.55 12.37
C ARG A 546 -16.84 31.69 11.83
N VAL A 547 -16.59 32.73 12.63
CA VAL A 547 -15.76 33.88 12.27
C VAL A 547 -14.52 33.89 13.16
N MET A 548 -13.35 33.77 12.56
CA MET A 548 -12.07 33.92 13.24
C MET A 548 -11.58 35.36 13.14
N VAL A 549 -11.14 35.93 14.25
CA VAL A 549 -10.72 37.32 14.36
C VAL A 549 -9.26 37.41 14.75
N CYS A 550 -8.49 38.22 14.00
CA CYS A 550 -7.07 38.42 14.19
C CYS A 550 -6.65 39.84 13.75
N TYR A 551 -6.31 40.67 14.72
CA TYR A 551 -5.86 42.04 14.48
C TYR A 551 -4.35 42.15 14.31
N LYS A 552 -3.56 41.10 14.54
CA LYS A 552 -2.10 41.12 14.36
C LYS A 552 -1.48 42.38 14.99
N ASP A 553 -0.87 43.25 14.19
CA ASP A 553 -0.13 44.42 14.69
C ASP A 553 -1.02 45.65 14.95
N THR A 554 -2.32 45.55 14.68
CA THR A 554 -3.29 46.59 15.05
C THR A 554 -3.98 46.24 16.37
N THR A 555 -4.47 47.26 17.07
CA THR A 555 -5.19 47.06 18.33
C THR A 555 -6.55 46.41 18.07
N ASP A 556 -6.78 45.23 18.64
CA ASP A 556 -8.11 44.60 18.68
C ASP A 556 -9.01 45.37 19.67
N PRO A 557 -10.21 45.80 19.26
CA PRO A 557 -11.12 46.56 20.13
C PRO A 557 -11.75 45.73 21.26
N VAL A 558 -11.64 44.40 21.25
CA VAL A 558 -12.27 43.50 22.22
C VAL A 558 -11.24 42.88 23.16
N ALA A 559 -10.28 42.14 22.62
CA ALA A 559 -9.24 41.46 23.37
C ALA A 559 -8.04 41.20 22.44
N PRO A 560 -6.79 41.20 22.94
CA PRO A 560 -5.61 41.04 22.10
C PRO A 560 -5.67 39.79 21.21
N THR A 561 -5.57 39.98 19.90
CA THR A 561 -5.46 38.93 18.87
C THR A 561 -4.19 39.14 18.04
N ASN A 562 -3.09 39.33 18.76
CA ASN A 562 -1.74 39.51 18.24
C ASN A 562 -0.83 38.37 18.70
N LYS A 563 0.49 38.49 18.54
CA LYS A 563 1.44 37.41 18.83
C LYS A 563 1.31 36.93 20.27
N TRP A 564 1.45 35.62 20.51
CA TRP A 564 1.39 35.04 21.86
C TRP A 564 2.51 35.55 22.79
N ARG A 565 3.67 35.84 22.22
CA ARG A 565 4.81 36.50 22.90
C ARG A 565 4.66 38.00 23.15
N SER A 566 3.59 38.64 22.65
CA SER A 566 3.38 40.08 22.84
C SER A 566 3.27 40.43 24.33
N THR A 567 3.54 41.69 24.69
CA THR A 567 3.39 42.15 26.07
C THR A 567 1.95 42.03 26.58
N GLN A 568 0.94 42.15 25.71
CA GLN A 568 -0.46 42.01 26.09
C GLN A 568 -0.84 40.55 26.39
N ASN A 569 -0.25 39.58 25.70
CA ASN A 569 -0.56 38.16 25.89
C ASN A 569 0.36 37.48 26.91
N ASN A 570 1.64 37.88 26.95
CA ASN A 570 2.68 37.42 27.87
C ASN A 570 2.72 35.88 28.04
N ARG A 571 2.53 35.15 26.94
CA ARG A 571 2.49 33.69 26.91
C ARG A 571 3.25 33.17 25.69
N PRO A 572 4.57 33.41 25.64
CA PRO A 572 5.38 33.03 24.49
C PRO A 572 5.32 31.52 24.23
N GLU A 573 5.48 31.16 22.97
CA GLU A 573 5.32 29.82 22.41
C GLU A 573 6.25 28.83 23.12
N ASN A 574 7.50 29.26 23.36
CA ASN A 574 8.51 28.46 24.03
C ASN A 574 8.16 28.07 25.48
N ALA A 575 7.21 28.74 26.14
CA ALA A 575 6.71 28.32 27.45
C ALA A 575 5.94 26.98 27.42
N LEU A 576 5.44 26.59 26.25
CA LEU A 576 4.81 25.30 26.02
C LEU A 576 5.67 24.39 25.15
N LEU A 577 6.25 24.91 24.05
CA LEU A 577 6.98 24.09 23.08
C LEU A 577 8.47 23.89 23.45
N GLY A 578 9.02 24.72 24.34
CA GLY A 578 10.46 24.77 24.61
C GLY A 578 11.28 25.54 23.56
N ILE A 579 10.70 25.75 22.39
CA ILE A 579 11.25 26.51 21.26
C ILE A 579 10.17 27.47 20.74
N MET A 580 10.55 28.45 19.94
CA MET A 580 9.61 29.36 19.28
C MET A 580 10.12 29.80 17.91
N TYR A 581 9.22 30.25 17.04
CA TYR A 581 9.56 30.76 15.71
C TYR A 581 10.57 31.89 15.78
N THR A 582 11.59 31.78 14.92
CA THR A 582 12.69 32.75 14.80
C THR A 582 12.93 33.23 13.38
N GLY A 583 12.61 32.42 12.38
CA GLY A 583 12.77 32.81 10.99
C GLY A 583 12.34 31.72 10.02
N ASP A 584 12.37 32.12 8.76
CA ASP A 584 11.94 31.31 7.62
C ASP A 584 12.70 31.71 6.36
N ARG A 585 12.44 30.96 5.29
CA ARG A 585 13.01 31.24 3.99
C ARG A 585 12.12 30.85 2.81
N ASP A 586 11.45 31.85 2.23
CA ASP A 586 10.36 31.65 1.25
C ASP A 586 10.86 31.03 -0.06
N ASP A 587 12.08 31.37 -0.49
CA ASP A 587 12.67 30.90 -1.75
C ASP A 587 13.12 29.43 -1.73
N LEU A 588 13.08 28.75 -0.57
CA LEU A 588 13.29 27.30 -0.51
C LEU A 588 12.14 26.49 -1.15
N TYR A 589 11.05 27.17 -1.51
CA TYR A 589 9.92 26.70 -2.32
C TYR A 589 10.06 27.19 -3.76
N TYR A 590 10.80 26.47 -4.61
CA TYR A 590 11.06 26.93 -5.98
C TYR A 590 9.82 26.83 -6.89
N THR A 591 8.87 25.95 -6.55
CA THR A 591 7.51 25.92 -7.06
C THR A 591 6.63 25.32 -5.97
N TRP A 592 5.66 26.09 -5.47
CA TRP A 592 4.51 25.53 -4.76
C TRP A 592 3.73 24.69 -5.77
N GLY A 593 4.21 23.48 -6.03
CA GLY A 593 3.82 22.75 -7.22
C GLY A 593 2.39 22.25 -7.12
N ASP A 594 1.99 21.47 -8.12
CA ASP A 594 0.61 21.04 -8.24
C ASP A 594 0.20 20.16 -7.02
N PRO A 595 -1.10 20.11 -6.69
CA PRO A 595 -1.61 19.42 -5.51
C PRO A 595 -1.33 17.93 -5.50
N ASN A 596 -1.05 17.32 -6.63
CA ASN A 596 -0.73 15.92 -6.79
C ASN A 596 0.77 15.65 -6.74
N GLY A 597 1.58 16.71 -6.66
CA GLY A 597 3.01 16.67 -6.43
C GLY A 597 3.86 16.35 -7.65
N SER A 598 3.32 16.50 -8.87
CA SER A 598 4.03 16.18 -10.11
C SER A 598 5.03 17.27 -10.54
N THR A 599 4.89 18.50 -10.06
CA THR A 599 5.81 19.62 -10.33
C THR A 599 6.49 20.20 -9.10
N ASN A 600 6.29 19.58 -7.93
CA ASN A 600 6.86 20.05 -6.67
C ASN A 600 8.39 19.94 -6.70
N SER A 601 9.10 20.96 -6.21
CA SER A 601 10.53 20.88 -5.93
C SER A 601 10.82 21.64 -4.65
N TYR A 602 11.13 20.91 -3.59
CA TYR A 602 11.37 21.48 -2.26
C TYR A 602 12.83 21.38 -1.87
N SER A 603 13.31 22.40 -1.18
CA SER A 603 14.64 22.43 -0.58
C SER A 603 14.55 22.73 0.92
N GLY A 604 15.68 22.64 1.61
CA GLY A 604 15.73 22.81 3.06
C GLY A 604 17.15 22.62 3.58
N TYR A 605 17.30 22.77 4.89
CA TYR A 605 18.53 22.46 5.61
C TYR A 605 18.44 21.08 6.26
N ASP A 606 19.58 20.45 6.48
CA ASP A 606 19.62 19.15 7.14
C ASP A 606 19.23 19.27 8.61
N PHE A 607 18.46 18.30 9.12
CA PHE A 607 18.35 18.10 10.57
C PHE A 607 19.68 17.51 11.06
N VAL A 608 20.34 18.20 11.99
CA VAL A 608 21.63 17.78 12.53
C VAL A 608 21.44 17.26 13.94
N VAL A 609 21.80 16.00 14.16
CA VAL A 609 21.65 15.30 15.43
C VAL A 609 22.54 15.92 16.51
N ALA A 610 21.93 16.23 17.65
CA ALA A 610 22.56 16.59 18.90
C ALA A 610 22.11 15.61 19.99
N ASN A 611 22.95 15.38 21.00
CA ASN A 611 22.68 14.45 22.09
C ASN A 611 22.26 13.04 21.62
N SER A 612 23.04 12.40 20.75
CA SER A 612 22.73 11.08 20.17
C SER A 612 22.65 9.92 21.18
N SER A 613 23.05 10.15 22.44
CA SER A 613 22.83 9.21 23.56
C SER A 613 21.40 9.22 24.11
N ASP A 614 20.58 10.18 23.68
CA ASP A 614 19.18 10.26 24.08
C ASP A 614 18.40 9.00 23.64
N PRO A 615 17.48 8.45 24.46
CA PRO A 615 16.66 7.30 24.08
C PRO A 615 15.88 7.48 22.76
N TYR A 616 15.59 8.72 22.36
CA TYR A 616 14.91 8.98 21.08
C TYR A 616 15.77 8.60 19.86
N TYR A 617 17.09 8.44 20.02
CA TYR A 617 18.00 7.95 18.98
C TYR A 617 18.31 6.44 19.06
N ALA A 618 17.71 5.70 19.99
CA ALA A 618 17.92 4.25 20.08
C ALA A 618 17.60 3.55 18.75
N ASN A 619 18.42 2.56 18.38
CA ASN A 619 18.28 1.77 17.15
C ASN A 619 18.40 2.55 15.83
N THR A 620 18.90 3.79 15.84
CA THR A 620 19.09 4.60 14.62
C THR A 620 20.51 4.53 14.05
N ASN A 621 21.48 4.12 14.86
CA ASN A 621 22.92 4.25 14.61
C ASN A 621 23.40 5.69 14.33
N LEU A 622 22.60 6.71 14.69
CA LEU A 622 22.99 8.11 14.57
C LEU A 622 23.97 8.50 15.68
N THR A 623 24.95 9.32 15.32
CA THR A 623 25.88 9.99 16.24
C THR A 623 25.68 11.51 16.19
N ASN A 624 26.16 12.24 17.20
CA ASN A 624 26.22 13.70 17.15
C ASN A 624 26.85 14.18 15.82
N GLY A 625 26.21 15.17 15.18
CA GLY A 625 26.61 15.69 13.87
C GLY A 625 26.09 14.90 12.67
N SER A 626 25.41 13.76 12.87
CA SER A 626 24.74 13.05 11.78
C SER A 626 23.67 13.94 11.14
N LYS A 627 23.54 13.86 9.82
CA LYS A 627 22.61 14.66 9.02
C LYS A 627 21.46 13.82 8.50
N LEU A 628 20.25 14.34 8.67
CA LEU A 628 19.03 13.84 8.05
C LEU A 628 18.56 14.88 7.03
N THR A 629 18.52 14.47 5.77
CA THR A 629 18.60 15.38 4.63
C THR A 629 17.38 16.28 4.50
N GLN A 630 17.60 17.60 4.50
CA GLN A 630 16.60 18.63 4.16
C GLN A 630 15.27 18.55 4.93
N LEU A 631 15.33 18.26 6.23
CA LEU A 631 14.17 18.18 7.11
C LEU A 631 13.87 19.48 7.87
N ILE A 632 14.65 20.55 7.64
CA ILE A 632 14.47 21.87 8.26
C ILE A 632 14.10 22.92 7.20
N ALA A 633 12.82 23.26 7.16
CA ALA A 633 12.17 24.38 6.44
C ALA A 633 10.64 24.24 6.64
N PHE A 634 9.75 25.00 6.01
CA PHE A 634 9.90 26.36 5.47
C PHE A 634 10.34 27.34 6.56
N GLU A 635 9.66 27.24 7.70
CA GLU A 635 9.92 27.99 8.90
C GLU A 635 10.62 27.09 9.92
N TRP A 636 11.25 27.71 10.91
CA TRP A 636 11.86 26.97 11.99
C TRP A 636 11.78 27.69 13.33
N ASP A 637 11.78 26.86 14.37
CA ASP A 637 11.77 27.29 15.74
C ASP A 637 13.14 27.08 16.37
N SER A 638 13.45 27.92 17.36
CA SER A 638 14.70 27.88 18.10
C SER A 638 14.51 28.18 19.57
N ILE A 639 15.50 27.76 20.35
CA ILE A 639 15.59 28.14 21.76
C ILE A 639 15.92 29.63 21.82
N VAL A 640 15.13 30.38 22.59
CA VAL A 640 15.37 31.79 22.90
C VAL A 640 15.56 31.99 24.40
N ASN A 641 16.36 32.98 24.77
CA ASN A 641 16.60 33.31 26.17
C ASN A 641 15.68 34.45 26.64
N ASN A 642 14.40 34.14 26.84
CA ASN A 642 13.38 35.07 27.36
C ASN A 642 12.91 34.72 28.78
N GLY A 643 13.54 33.75 29.44
CA GLY A 643 13.16 33.26 30.77
C GLY A 643 11.88 32.41 30.83
N ALA A 644 11.21 32.16 29.70
CA ALA A 644 9.95 31.41 29.66
C ALA A 644 10.13 29.92 29.32
N ALA A 645 11.30 29.50 28.86
CA ALA A 645 11.56 28.10 28.50
C ALA A 645 11.39 27.15 29.71
N PRO A 646 10.74 25.98 29.53
CA PRO A 646 10.60 24.96 30.57
C PRO A 646 11.95 24.47 31.12
N SER A 647 11.98 24.16 32.41
CA SER A 647 13.14 23.52 33.04
C SER A 647 13.41 22.13 32.47
N GLY A 648 14.68 21.74 32.39
CA GLY A 648 15.06 20.39 31.95
C GLY A 648 14.94 20.17 30.44
N LEU A 649 14.98 21.25 29.66
CA LEU A 649 14.99 21.18 28.20
C LEU A 649 16.23 20.41 27.70
N VAL A 650 15.99 19.41 26.86
CA VAL A 650 17.01 18.60 26.20
C VAL A 650 17.02 18.93 24.72
N ILE A 651 18.19 19.31 24.19
CA ILE A 651 18.41 19.55 22.76
C ILE A 651 18.65 18.21 22.08
N LEU A 652 17.84 17.92 21.06
CA LEU A 652 17.93 16.72 20.23
C LEU A 652 18.45 17.06 18.83
N GLY A 653 18.08 18.22 18.29
CA GLY A 653 18.57 18.70 17.01
C GLY A 653 19.11 20.11 17.13
N GLN A 654 20.21 20.40 16.43
CA GLN A 654 20.74 21.76 16.29
C GLN A 654 21.27 21.97 14.88
N SER A 655 20.46 22.57 14.03
CA SER A 655 20.77 22.76 12.61
C SER A 655 21.14 24.20 12.30
N SER A 656 22.21 24.39 11.53
CA SER A 656 22.54 25.70 10.96
C SER A 656 21.58 26.02 9.81
N VAL A 657 21.03 27.23 9.82
CA VAL A 657 20.06 27.73 8.85
C VAL A 657 20.40 29.17 8.48
N SER A 658 19.93 29.62 7.33
CA SER A 658 20.09 31.01 6.88
C SER A 658 18.70 31.58 6.56
N PRO A 659 18.10 32.39 7.44
CA PRO A 659 16.80 33.02 7.19
C PRO A 659 16.90 34.09 6.09
N THR A 660 15.82 34.26 5.31
CA THR A 660 15.57 35.50 4.57
C THR A 660 14.69 36.44 5.37
N ASN A 661 13.80 35.88 6.19
CA ASN A 661 12.94 36.62 7.10
C ASN A 661 13.23 36.18 8.55
N VAL A 662 13.23 37.16 9.44
CA VAL A 662 13.46 36.97 10.88
C VAL A 662 12.34 37.67 11.62
N ASP A 663 11.86 37.03 12.69
CA ASP A 663 10.84 37.63 13.55
C ASP A 663 11.34 38.94 14.19
N GLU A 664 10.51 39.98 14.14
CA GLU A 664 10.86 41.31 14.63
C GLU A 664 10.82 41.44 16.17
N ASP A 665 10.13 40.53 16.87
CA ASP A 665 9.90 40.58 18.32
C ASP A 665 10.81 39.64 19.10
N LEU A 666 11.99 39.33 18.56
CA LEU A 666 12.94 38.45 19.21
C LEU A 666 13.69 39.16 20.36
N PRO A 667 13.96 38.45 21.48
CA PRO A 667 14.84 38.96 22.52
C PRO A 667 16.21 39.35 21.96
N ALA A 668 16.79 40.43 22.50
CA ALA A 668 18.12 40.88 22.11
C ALA A 668 19.16 39.75 22.29
N GLY A 669 20.01 39.56 21.28
CA GLY A 669 21.03 38.51 21.27
C GLY A 669 20.53 37.12 20.86
N THR A 670 19.29 36.98 20.40
CA THR A 670 18.79 35.73 19.81
C THR A 670 19.60 35.34 18.58
N ASN A 671 20.08 34.10 18.52
CA ASN A 671 20.70 33.54 17.32
C ASN A 671 19.61 33.05 16.36
N THR A 672 19.50 33.71 15.20
CA THR A 672 18.47 33.41 14.18
C THR A 672 18.97 32.46 13.09
N GLN A 673 20.26 32.09 13.11
CA GLN A 673 20.90 31.19 12.14
C GLN A 673 20.96 29.74 12.65
N VAL A 674 20.03 29.39 13.55
CA VAL A 674 19.92 28.05 14.12
C VAL A 674 18.45 27.65 14.20
N SER A 675 18.20 26.35 14.06
CA SER A 675 16.94 25.66 14.38
C SER A 675 17.21 24.59 15.42
N HIS A 676 16.26 24.39 16.34
CA HIS A 676 16.37 23.38 17.39
C HIS A 676 15.19 22.41 17.39
N ALA A 677 15.48 21.13 17.61
CA ALA A 677 14.50 20.17 18.07
C ALA A 677 14.77 19.83 19.54
N VAL A 678 13.71 19.75 20.34
CA VAL A 678 13.82 19.65 21.79
C VAL A 678 12.83 18.68 22.39
N ARG A 679 13.13 18.22 23.60
CA ARG A 679 12.15 17.61 24.49
C ARG A 679 12.29 18.10 25.92
N TYR A 680 11.22 18.01 26.69
CA TYR A 680 11.26 18.16 28.15
C TYR A 680 10.15 17.34 28.81
N THR A 681 10.24 17.19 30.13
CA THR A 681 9.17 16.59 30.94
C THR A 681 8.55 17.69 31.80
N ALA A 682 7.25 17.92 31.63
CA ALA A 682 6.49 18.89 32.41
C ALA A 682 6.38 18.44 33.87
N ALA A 683 6.06 19.37 34.78
CA ALA A 683 5.89 19.07 36.21
C ALA A 683 4.81 18.00 36.49
N SER A 684 3.83 17.82 35.59
CA SER A 684 2.83 16.76 35.66
C SER A 684 3.37 15.36 35.37
N GLY A 685 4.57 15.26 34.78
CA GLY A 685 5.13 14.05 34.19
C GLY A 685 4.83 13.88 32.69
N ALA A 686 4.00 14.75 32.10
CA ALA A 686 3.77 14.73 30.65
C ALA A 686 5.06 15.06 29.89
N LYS A 687 5.30 14.33 28.80
CA LYS A 687 6.43 14.53 27.90
C LYS A 687 6.03 15.48 26.80
N VAL A 688 6.93 16.39 26.44
CA VAL A 688 6.74 17.31 25.33
C VAL A 688 7.92 17.18 24.38
N PHE A 689 7.63 17.03 23.09
CA PHE A 689 8.60 16.94 22.01
C PHE A 689 8.24 17.93 20.90
N SER A 690 9.24 18.65 20.38
CA SER A 690 9.07 19.60 19.29
C SER A 690 10.19 19.44 18.26
N THR A 691 9.83 19.28 16.98
CA THR A 691 10.81 19.17 15.89
C THR A 691 11.38 20.51 15.45
N GLY A 692 10.62 21.59 15.64
CA GLY A 692 11.02 22.94 15.27
C GLY A 692 11.12 23.17 13.77
N SER A 693 10.34 22.42 12.97
CA SER A 693 10.26 22.57 11.52
C SER A 693 8.96 22.02 10.94
N ASN A 694 8.42 22.71 9.93
CA ASN A 694 7.26 22.27 9.15
C ASN A 694 7.54 21.08 8.24
N GLN A 695 8.79 20.80 7.86
CA GLN A 695 9.14 19.76 6.87
C GLN A 695 9.51 18.41 7.46
N TRP A 696 9.61 18.30 8.79
CA TRP A 696 10.19 17.13 9.43
C TRP A 696 9.50 15.82 9.04
N MET A 697 8.16 15.83 8.91
CA MET A 697 7.35 14.65 8.56
C MET A 697 7.63 14.10 7.16
N TRP A 698 8.30 14.85 6.27
CA TRP A 698 8.67 14.34 4.96
C TRP A 698 9.73 13.23 5.03
N GLY A 699 10.48 13.16 6.13
CA GLY A 699 11.35 12.03 6.44
C GLY A 699 10.60 10.75 6.83
N LEU A 700 9.30 10.84 7.11
CA LEU A 700 8.42 9.70 7.42
C LEU A 700 7.73 9.13 6.19
N ASP A 701 7.24 9.99 5.30
CA ASP A 701 6.60 9.66 4.03
C ASP A 701 6.85 10.80 3.06
N SER A 702 7.13 10.51 1.80
CA SER A 702 7.45 11.52 0.77
C SER A 702 6.43 11.59 -0.36
N ASP A 703 5.20 11.12 -0.15
CA ASP A 703 4.13 11.34 -1.13
C ASP A 703 4.02 12.83 -1.45
N ARG A 704 4.13 13.15 -2.75
CA ARG A 704 4.09 14.52 -3.30
C ARG A 704 5.29 15.40 -2.93
N ILE A 705 6.36 14.84 -2.38
CA ILE A 705 7.58 15.55 -2.01
C ILE A 705 8.70 15.12 -2.95
N THR A 706 9.29 16.10 -3.64
CA THR A 706 10.40 15.88 -4.57
C THR A 706 11.56 16.81 -4.24
N PRO A 707 12.80 16.30 -4.18
CA PRO A 707 13.14 14.88 -4.14
C PRO A 707 12.62 14.20 -2.85
N PRO A 708 12.40 12.88 -2.87
CA PRO A 708 11.98 12.13 -1.68
C PRO A 708 12.96 12.29 -0.51
N ARG A 709 12.41 12.31 0.71
CA ARG A 709 13.12 12.55 1.98
C ARG A 709 13.03 11.38 2.97
N GLU A 710 12.26 10.34 2.66
CA GLU A 710 12.06 9.20 3.58
C GLU A 710 13.38 8.59 4.07
N ASP A 711 13.48 8.39 5.39
CA ASP A 711 14.65 7.79 6.02
C ASP A 711 14.20 6.89 7.18
N ASN A 712 14.64 5.63 7.19
CA ASN A 712 14.31 4.70 8.27
C ASN A 712 14.78 5.17 9.65
N ARG A 713 15.85 5.96 9.72
CA ARG A 713 16.34 6.56 10.97
C ARG A 713 15.37 7.60 11.50
N VAL A 714 14.74 8.39 10.63
CA VAL A 714 13.69 9.36 10.98
C VAL A 714 12.44 8.62 11.48
N LYS A 715 12.02 7.58 10.75
CA LYS A 715 10.91 6.69 11.15
C LYS A 715 11.15 6.06 12.52
N GLN A 716 12.37 5.60 12.80
CA GLN A 716 12.77 5.04 14.09
C GLN A 716 12.75 6.09 15.21
N ILE A 717 13.22 7.33 14.97
CA ILE A 717 13.10 8.43 15.94
C ILE A 717 11.64 8.67 16.31
N ALA A 718 10.75 8.79 15.33
CA ALA A 718 9.33 9.00 15.59
C ALA A 718 8.71 7.84 16.40
N VAL A 719 9.07 6.59 16.09
CA VAL A 719 8.63 5.42 16.86
C VAL A 719 9.12 5.49 18.31
N ASN A 720 10.38 5.86 18.53
CA ASN A 720 10.92 6.02 19.89
C ASN A 720 10.18 7.12 20.66
N VAL A 721 9.90 8.27 20.03
CA VAL A 721 9.12 9.38 20.61
C VAL A 721 7.74 8.89 21.03
N PHE A 722 6.98 8.29 20.10
CA PHE A 722 5.62 7.85 20.38
C PHE A 722 5.56 6.70 21.39
N ALA A 723 6.48 5.74 21.31
CA ALA A 723 6.55 4.63 22.26
C ALA A 723 6.87 5.11 23.68
N ASP A 724 7.77 6.10 23.82
CA ASP A 724 8.06 6.73 25.11
C ASP A 724 6.85 7.51 25.66
N MET A 725 6.01 8.05 24.78
CA MET A 725 4.71 8.64 25.13
C MET A 725 3.58 7.62 25.29
N GLY A 726 3.88 6.32 25.16
CA GLY A 726 2.94 5.22 25.38
C GLY A 726 2.11 4.78 24.17
N ALA A 727 2.31 5.38 23.00
CA ALA A 727 1.64 5.02 21.74
C ALA A 727 2.54 4.09 20.91
N LYS A 728 2.06 2.89 20.56
CA LYS A 728 2.84 1.89 19.81
C LYS A 728 2.14 1.45 18.53
N PRO A 729 2.87 1.24 17.42
CA PRO A 729 2.27 0.77 16.17
C PRO A 729 1.87 -0.70 16.28
N GLN A 730 0.78 -1.09 15.63
CA GLN A 730 0.37 -2.51 15.51
C GLN A 730 0.99 -3.21 14.30
N THR A 731 1.57 -2.49 13.33
CA THR A 731 2.25 -3.08 12.17
C THR A 731 3.52 -2.29 11.86
N PRO A 732 4.53 -2.30 12.75
CA PRO A 732 5.78 -1.58 12.50
C PRO A 732 6.41 -2.02 11.17
N GLY A 733 6.96 -1.05 10.44
CA GLY A 733 7.59 -1.23 9.15
C GLY A 733 8.87 -2.02 9.27
N ALA A 734 9.33 -2.56 8.15
CA ALA A 734 10.55 -3.36 8.12
C ALA A 734 11.76 -2.57 8.66
N GLY A 735 12.51 -3.19 9.57
CA GLY A 735 13.70 -2.59 10.20
C GLY A 735 13.40 -1.63 11.35
N ILE A 736 12.14 -1.41 11.71
CA ILE A 736 11.74 -0.62 12.89
C ILE A 736 11.70 -1.52 14.12
N ILE A 737 12.35 -1.09 15.20
CA ILE A 737 12.30 -1.73 16.51
C ILE A 737 11.38 -0.90 17.40
N VAL A 738 10.30 -1.50 17.90
CA VAL A 738 9.39 -0.86 18.85
C VAL A 738 9.92 -1.09 20.27
N PRO A 739 10.31 -0.02 21.02
CA PRO A 739 10.87 -0.13 22.37
C PRO A 739 9.88 -0.68 23.42
#